data_AF-A0A9P5X6V8-F1
#
_entry.id   AF-A0A9P5X6V8-F1
#
_cell.length_a   1.000
_cell.length_b   1.000
_cell.length_c   1.000
_cell.angle_alpha   90.00
_cell.angle_beta   90.00
_cell.angle_gamma   90.00
#
_symmetry.space_group_name_H-M   'P 1'
#
loop_
_entity.id
_entity.type
_entity.pdbx_description
1 polymer ?
#
loop_
_entity_poly.entity_id
_entity_poly.type
_entity_poly.pdbx_seq_one_letter_code
_entity_poly.pdbx_strand_id
1 'polypeptide(L)'
;MPFLEGSQNTIIIGSNLIDQPTINNISGQTGIDILFEASNRDAAHDSSARDYDPRCHPGTREQHIEDIVYWAVPAAGADDPLPLFWMKGLAGVGKSAIAQTCAEKLKERGKLGAAFFFSRNGRDKAAEFIPTIVYQLATEFPDYRVHVDHRIRNDRAILDKTMAVQFEALVVEPLQELKKSGRGIGKRVAIIVDGLDECNSTDDQRKIIETIAAAARSGITPFCWAFFSRPSPHIEGSFTRTDVTRITLTTVLPISNNADSDIELYLRDGFENILRDRNISVKSQWPSDDDIQTLVKASNGLFVYAATALRVVARAGSLEEALRAVCAVTFNNKHNSPFAELDAFYMLIMQRIPPDVLTTVLLLCNELCTDSSYTSDSQTGVTFCGNAWTLSEIEFQAVCNHLSAVLHVHDYSNPLDFTQFGATNLPFQRLSPAAIRKLRDHIDHRLGGSIYFYHKSFSDFLIDPTRSGPFCVMSSPGPNAYYKHCLSVMLKYEESYSLRGSELELAPDVSDSASSLSWPYTNELVNSALKASVYDWAFGICFRVGSLPEIERQLLERFGHVDFRKARQNEAMVSTKYSGFMVSVRWHCLGYFKMIYRTQLFRTLQDKFRILFDVAKFRVTIKRWEKCGVIEPHYPNLTSRFKSLVPKKSQGNVISGLYRIGHGPKSLFWYWKINLKEEYYQEFWAVDLDEGERVYRDEQFDLWPTKMPWDKDVR
;
A
#
# COMPACT_ATOMS: atom_id res chain seq x y z
N MET A 1 5.90 -44.82 -49.12
CA MET A 1 7.16 -45.35 -48.52
C MET A 1 6.86 -45.67 -47.06
N PRO A 2 7.35 -46.77 -46.48
CA PRO A 2 7.13 -47.08 -45.06
C PRO A 2 7.76 -46.06 -44.09
N PHE A 3 8.72 -45.26 -44.57
CA PHE A 3 9.47 -44.28 -43.77
C PHE A 3 8.66 -43.04 -43.32
N LEU A 4 7.40 -42.88 -43.76
CA LEU A 4 6.55 -41.72 -43.44
C LEU A 4 5.30 -42.09 -42.61
N GLU A 5 5.17 -43.34 -42.14
CA GLU A 5 4.09 -43.70 -41.21
C GLU A 5 4.39 -43.17 -39.80
N GLY A 6 3.78 -42.02 -39.46
CA GLY A 6 3.85 -41.40 -38.13
C GLY A 6 4.36 -39.95 -38.12
N SER A 7 4.94 -39.45 -39.22
CA SER A 7 5.39 -38.06 -39.32
C SER A 7 4.23 -37.08 -39.44
N GLN A 8 4.24 -36.01 -38.64
CA GLN A 8 3.37 -34.84 -38.81
C GLN A 8 4.18 -33.63 -39.32
N ASN A 9 3.54 -32.76 -40.10
CA ASN A 9 4.10 -31.51 -40.64
C ASN A 9 5.25 -31.61 -41.68
N THR A 10 5.51 -32.78 -42.27
CA THR A 10 6.45 -32.91 -43.41
C THR A 10 5.79 -32.45 -44.72
N ILE A 11 6.42 -31.51 -45.44
CA ILE A 11 6.00 -31.07 -46.79
C ILE A 11 7.09 -31.43 -47.79
N ILE A 12 6.71 -32.05 -48.92
CA ILE A 12 7.62 -32.40 -50.01
C ILE A 12 7.51 -31.34 -51.10
N ILE A 13 8.63 -30.69 -51.45
CA ILE A 13 8.71 -29.73 -52.56
C ILE A 13 9.83 -30.18 -53.50
N GLY A 14 9.44 -30.68 -54.68
CA GLY A 14 10.37 -31.28 -55.64
C GLY A 14 11.01 -32.56 -55.07
N SER A 15 12.34 -32.66 -55.17
CA SER A 15 13.13 -33.81 -54.72
C SER A 15 13.59 -33.71 -53.26
N ASN A 16 13.25 -32.64 -52.54
CA ASN A 16 13.82 -32.34 -51.23
C ASN A 16 12.79 -32.55 -50.10
N LEU A 17 13.23 -33.20 -49.02
CA LEU A 17 12.53 -33.25 -47.75
C LEU A 17 13.03 -32.10 -46.87
N ILE A 18 12.11 -31.29 -46.35
CA ILE A 18 12.40 -30.23 -45.38
C ILE A 18 11.61 -30.55 -44.12
N ASP A 19 12.32 -30.83 -43.04
CA ASP A 19 11.72 -31.02 -41.72
C ASP A 19 11.63 -29.64 -41.04
N GLN A 20 10.42 -29.11 -40.89
CA GLN A 20 10.21 -27.83 -40.22
C GLN A 20 9.94 -28.07 -38.72
N PRO A 21 10.86 -27.70 -37.82
CA PRO A 21 10.49 -27.57 -36.42
C PRO A 21 9.40 -26.50 -36.33
N THR A 22 8.24 -26.84 -35.77
CA THR A 22 7.15 -25.87 -35.57
C THR A 22 7.54 -24.83 -34.52
N ILE A 23 8.24 -23.79 -34.98
CA ILE A 23 8.25 -22.47 -34.36
C ILE A 23 6.83 -21.92 -34.56
N ASN A 24 5.92 -22.42 -33.72
CA ASN A 24 4.59 -21.85 -33.56
C ASN A 24 4.78 -20.47 -32.96
N ASN A 25 4.85 -19.45 -33.84
CA ASN A 25 4.75 -18.03 -33.49
C ASN A 25 3.31 -17.71 -33.02
N ILE A 26 2.89 -18.38 -31.95
CA ILE A 26 1.75 -17.98 -31.13
C ILE A 26 2.25 -16.76 -30.37
N SER A 27 1.84 -15.57 -30.83
CA SER A 27 2.07 -14.29 -30.15
C SER A 27 1.19 -14.18 -28.90
N GLY A 28 1.40 -15.10 -27.96
CA GLY A 28 0.67 -15.21 -26.70
C GLY A 28 1.65 -15.15 -25.54
N GLN A 29 1.36 -14.24 -24.60
CA GLN A 29 2.09 -14.04 -23.34
C GLN A 29 2.37 -15.38 -22.64
N THR A 30 3.64 -15.62 -22.25
CA THR A 30 4.03 -16.86 -21.55
C THR A 30 3.51 -16.88 -20.12
N GLY A 31 3.56 -18.04 -19.45
CA GLY A 31 3.15 -18.15 -18.06
C GLY A 31 4.04 -17.34 -17.13
N ILE A 32 5.34 -17.19 -17.48
CA ILE A 32 6.25 -16.33 -16.72
C ILE A 32 6.01 -14.85 -17.00
N ASP A 33 5.62 -14.45 -18.21
CA ASP A 33 5.25 -13.06 -18.48
C ASP A 33 3.95 -12.64 -17.74
N ILE A 34 3.03 -13.59 -17.50
CA ILE A 34 1.84 -13.35 -16.66
C ILE A 34 2.26 -13.26 -15.18
N LEU A 35 3.14 -14.15 -14.73
CA LEU A 35 3.70 -14.14 -13.37
C LEU A 35 4.48 -12.86 -13.05
N PHE A 36 5.22 -12.32 -14.03
CA PHE A 36 5.97 -11.07 -13.93
C PHE A 36 5.05 -9.89 -13.61
N GLU A 37 3.94 -9.74 -14.34
CA GLU A 37 2.94 -8.70 -14.10
C GLU A 37 2.23 -8.83 -12.74
N ALA A 38 2.12 -10.05 -12.21
CA ALA A 38 1.59 -10.32 -10.87
C ALA A 38 2.63 -10.22 -9.74
N SER A 39 3.90 -9.94 -10.05
CA SER A 39 4.99 -9.90 -9.07
C SER A 39 5.38 -8.48 -8.66
N ASN A 40 5.43 -8.24 -7.35
CA ASN A 40 6.01 -7.03 -6.77
C ASN A 40 7.53 -7.17 -6.71
N ARG A 41 8.20 -6.78 -7.80
CA ARG A 41 9.66 -6.86 -7.97
C ARG A 41 10.42 -5.95 -7.00
N ASP A 42 9.79 -4.90 -6.48
CA ASP A 42 10.41 -3.95 -5.55
C ASP A 42 10.64 -4.53 -4.15
N ALA A 43 10.05 -5.71 -3.87
CA ALA A 43 10.28 -6.50 -2.66
C ALA A 43 11.43 -7.53 -2.77
N ALA A 44 12.02 -7.74 -3.95
CA ALA A 44 13.18 -8.63 -4.14
C ALA A 44 14.49 -7.94 -3.71
N HIS A 45 15.45 -8.68 -3.13
CA HIS A 45 16.65 -8.14 -2.46
C HIS A 45 17.54 -7.21 -3.32
N ASP A 46 17.43 -7.35 -4.63
CA ASP A 46 18.27 -6.82 -5.70
C ASP A 46 17.54 -5.83 -6.62
N SER A 47 16.32 -5.40 -6.26
CA SER A 47 15.65 -4.29 -6.94
C SER A 47 16.28 -2.95 -6.58
N SER A 48 16.38 -2.03 -7.55
CA SER A 48 16.82 -0.65 -7.33
C SER A 48 15.90 0.12 -6.38
N ALA A 49 14.63 -0.31 -6.20
CA ALA A 49 13.75 0.19 -5.15
C ALA A 49 14.25 -0.11 -3.72
N ARG A 50 15.35 -0.88 -3.58
CA ARG A 50 16.07 -1.18 -2.33
C ARG A 50 17.45 -0.54 -2.24
N ASP A 51 17.89 0.27 -3.21
CA ASP A 51 19.24 0.87 -3.20
C ASP A 51 19.50 1.72 -1.95
N TYR A 52 18.45 2.35 -1.42
CA TYR A 52 18.45 3.14 -0.18
C TYR A 52 17.85 2.42 1.04
N ASP A 53 17.41 1.16 0.90
CA ASP A 53 16.96 0.35 2.04
C ASP A 53 18.16 -0.12 2.89
N PRO A 54 17.97 -0.35 4.20
CA PRO A 54 19.10 -0.56 5.10
C PRO A 54 19.84 -1.87 4.86
N ARG A 55 21.18 -1.78 4.83
CA ARG A 55 22.16 -2.87 4.91
C ARG A 55 22.89 -2.81 6.25
N CYS A 56 23.49 -3.91 6.70
CA CYS A 56 24.42 -3.83 7.84
C CYS A 56 25.69 -3.08 7.41
N HIS A 57 26.17 -2.18 8.27
CA HIS A 57 27.45 -1.51 8.09
C HIS A 57 28.59 -2.53 8.28
N PRO A 58 29.70 -2.47 7.51
CA PRO A 58 30.84 -3.37 7.71
C PRO A 58 31.32 -3.39 9.16
N GLY A 59 31.64 -4.56 9.71
CA GLY A 59 32.01 -4.70 11.12
C GLY A 59 30.84 -4.64 12.12
N THR A 60 29.58 -4.46 11.68
CA THR A 60 28.40 -4.44 12.58
C THR A 60 27.54 -5.69 12.44
N ARG A 61 26.94 -6.12 13.56
CA ARG A 61 26.03 -7.29 13.67
C ARG A 61 26.60 -8.62 13.16
N GLU A 62 27.92 -8.75 13.05
CA GLU A 62 28.56 -9.86 12.34
C GLU A 62 28.13 -11.24 12.86
N GLN A 63 28.12 -11.44 14.19
CA GLN A 63 27.64 -12.68 14.81
C GLN A 63 26.24 -13.09 14.31
N HIS A 64 25.28 -12.17 14.25
CA HIS A 64 23.92 -12.48 13.80
C HIS A 64 23.85 -12.80 12.30
N ILE A 65 24.70 -12.15 11.51
CA ILE A 65 24.82 -12.45 10.08
C ILE A 65 25.41 -13.86 9.88
N GLU A 66 26.43 -14.22 10.67
CA GLU A 66 27.05 -15.53 10.66
C GLU A 66 26.12 -16.64 11.16
N ASP A 67 25.38 -16.41 12.27
CA ASP A 67 24.38 -17.34 12.82
C ASP A 67 23.37 -17.77 11.74
N ILE A 68 22.85 -16.81 10.99
CA ILE A 68 21.83 -17.02 9.94
C ILE A 68 22.44 -17.69 8.72
N VAL A 69 23.60 -17.23 8.27
CA VAL A 69 24.29 -17.80 7.10
C VAL A 69 24.74 -19.24 7.38
N TYR A 70 25.13 -19.57 8.61
CA TYR A 70 25.42 -20.94 9.06
C TYR A 70 24.16 -21.80 9.20
N TRP A 71 23.06 -21.27 9.74
CA TRP A 71 21.76 -21.98 9.81
C TRP A 71 21.22 -22.35 8.42
N ALA A 72 21.41 -21.48 7.43
CA ALA A 72 21.05 -21.74 6.04
C ALA A 72 22.04 -22.71 5.36
N VAL A 73 23.34 -22.51 5.59
CA VAL A 73 24.45 -23.24 4.94
C VAL A 73 25.34 -23.91 6.00
N PRO A 74 24.87 -24.98 6.66
CA PRO A 74 25.62 -25.65 7.73
C PRO A 74 26.86 -26.35 7.19
N ALA A 75 27.85 -26.57 8.07
CA ALA A 75 29.06 -27.30 7.73
C ALA A 75 28.76 -28.76 7.31
N ALA A 76 29.57 -29.31 6.40
CA ALA A 76 29.39 -30.68 5.92
C ALA A 76 29.56 -31.68 7.08
N GLY A 77 28.50 -32.43 7.39
CA GLY A 77 28.47 -33.39 8.50
C GLY A 77 27.91 -32.86 9.82
N ALA A 78 27.48 -31.59 9.88
CA ALA A 78 26.64 -31.10 10.99
C ALA A 78 25.19 -31.61 10.88
N ASP A 79 24.48 -31.64 12.00
CA ASP A 79 23.04 -31.91 12.03
C ASP A 79 22.26 -30.87 11.21
N ASP A 80 21.24 -31.33 10.47
CA ASP A 80 20.42 -30.49 9.58
C ASP A 80 19.60 -29.48 10.42
N PRO A 81 19.88 -28.16 10.37
CA PRO A 81 19.22 -27.19 11.26
C PRO A 81 17.71 -27.08 10.98
N LEU A 82 16.93 -26.64 11.97
CA LEU A 82 15.47 -26.50 11.85
C LEU A 82 15.07 -25.71 10.58
N PRO A 83 14.00 -26.10 9.86
CA PRO A 83 13.70 -25.54 8.54
C PRO A 83 13.16 -24.11 8.58
N LEU A 84 12.70 -23.62 9.74
CA LEU A 84 12.32 -22.23 9.94
C LEU A 84 13.32 -21.55 10.90
N PHE A 85 13.58 -20.27 10.65
CA PHE A 85 14.26 -19.34 11.54
C PHE A 85 13.39 -18.10 11.73
N TRP A 86 13.32 -17.56 12.94
CA TRP A 86 12.58 -16.32 13.22
C TRP A 86 13.39 -15.38 14.11
N MET A 87 13.82 -14.25 13.55
CA MET A 87 14.40 -13.15 14.32
C MET A 87 13.30 -12.16 14.71
N LYS A 88 12.96 -12.13 16.00
CA LYS A 88 11.98 -11.21 16.57
C LYS A 88 12.66 -10.09 17.36
N GLY A 89 12.20 -8.86 17.14
CA GLY A 89 12.77 -7.69 17.81
C GLY A 89 11.96 -6.44 17.56
N LEU A 90 12.16 -5.41 18.39
CA LEU A 90 11.42 -4.15 18.28
C LEU A 90 11.77 -3.36 17.01
N ALA A 91 11.14 -2.21 16.83
CA ALA A 91 11.45 -1.30 15.72
C ALA A 91 12.88 -0.75 15.91
N GLY A 92 13.63 -0.54 14.81
CA GLY A 92 14.89 0.21 14.85
C GLY A 92 16.15 -0.51 15.34
N VAL A 93 16.08 -1.78 15.75
CA VAL A 93 17.23 -2.57 16.23
C VAL A 93 18.15 -3.13 15.12
N GLY A 94 17.77 -2.98 13.85
CA GLY A 94 18.57 -3.41 12.69
C GLY A 94 18.16 -4.71 11.98
N LYS A 95 16.98 -5.30 12.26
CA LYS A 95 16.54 -6.57 11.65
C LYS A 95 16.63 -6.59 10.11
N SER A 96 16.06 -5.58 9.44
CA SER A 96 16.05 -5.49 7.97
C SER A 96 17.44 -5.35 7.36
N ALA A 97 18.36 -4.69 8.07
CA ALA A 97 19.77 -4.58 7.71
C ALA A 97 20.46 -5.95 7.72
N ILE A 98 20.23 -6.74 8.78
CA ILE A 98 20.71 -8.12 8.89
C ILE A 98 20.08 -8.97 7.77
N ALA A 99 18.76 -8.87 7.54
CA ALA A 99 18.06 -9.63 6.52
C ALA A 99 18.58 -9.34 5.09
N GLN A 100 18.83 -8.07 4.76
CA GLN A 100 19.41 -7.66 3.48
C GLN A 100 20.82 -8.22 3.29
N THR A 101 21.72 -8.02 4.27
CA THR A 101 23.10 -8.50 4.19
C THR A 101 23.21 -10.03 4.26
N CYS A 102 22.28 -10.72 4.92
CA CYS A 102 22.14 -12.17 4.83
C CYS A 102 21.67 -12.62 3.45
N ALA A 103 20.72 -11.93 2.81
CA ALA A 103 20.29 -12.25 1.45
C ALA A 103 21.45 -12.13 0.46
N GLU A 104 22.20 -11.03 0.53
CA GLU A 104 23.39 -10.77 -0.29
C GLU A 104 24.45 -11.88 -0.10
N LYS A 105 24.87 -12.16 1.14
CA LYS A 105 25.83 -13.24 1.45
C LYS A 105 25.33 -14.66 1.10
N LEU A 106 24.02 -14.88 1.02
CA LEU A 106 23.44 -16.16 0.57
C LEU A 106 23.31 -16.25 -0.95
N LYS A 107 23.14 -15.12 -1.66
CA LYS A 107 23.19 -15.05 -3.12
C LYS A 107 24.61 -15.31 -3.63
N GLU A 108 25.62 -14.69 -3.01
CA GLU A 108 27.05 -14.97 -3.27
C GLU A 108 27.41 -16.46 -3.14
N ARG A 109 26.78 -17.16 -2.20
CA ARG A 109 26.99 -18.60 -1.94
C ARG A 109 26.17 -19.52 -2.84
N GLY A 110 25.37 -19.00 -3.78
CA GLY A 110 24.45 -19.80 -4.60
C GLY A 110 23.38 -20.52 -3.78
N LYS A 111 22.90 -19.87 -2.70
CA LYS A 111 22.02 -20.47 -1.69
C LYS A 111 20.73 -19.69 -1.42
N LEU A 112 20.63 -18.43 -1.80
CA LEU A 112 19.36 -17.70 -1.81
C LEU A 112 18.53 -18.12 -3.02
N GLY A 113 17.32 -18.65 -2.80
CA GLY A 113 16.37 -18.94 -3.89
C GLY A 113 15.40 -17.78 -4.15
N ALA A 114 15.04 -17.03 -3.11
CA ALA A 114 14.22 -15.83 -3.19
C ALA A 114 14.33 -15.00 -1.90
N ALA A 115 13.99 -13.71 -1.97
CA ALA A 115 13.72 -12.89 -0.80
C ALA A 115 12.48 -12.02 -1.03
N PHE A 116 11.74 -11.73 0.04
CA PHE A 116 10.64 -10.77 0.04
C PHE A 116 10.75 -9.85 1.25
N PHE A 117 10.88 -8.55 1.02
CA PHE A 117 10.95 -7.53 2.05
C PHE A 117 9.62 -6.78 2.10
N PHE A 118 8.76 -7.14 3.06
CA PHE A 118 7.51 -6.42 3.29
C PHE A 118 7.81 -5.02 3.82
N SER A 119 7.09 -4.02 3.29
CA SER A 119 7.29 -2.62 3.68
C SER A 119 6.04 -1.82 3.35
N ARG A 120 5.67 -0.90 4.25
CA ARG A 120 4.59 0.10 4.06
C ARG A 120 4.87 1.16 3.00
N ASN A 121 5.77 0.88 2.07
CA ASN A 121 6.16 1.74 0.96
C ASN A 121 5.86 0.98 -0.34
N GLY A 122 4.61 0.57 -0.56
CA GLY A 122 4.17 -0.13 -1.77
C GLY A 122 4.46 -1.64 -1.82
N ARG A 123 4.80 -2.26 -0.68
CA ARG A 123 5.26 -3.67 -0.61
C ARG A 123 4.60 -4.43 0.55
N ASP A 124 3.34 -4.10 0.87
CA ASP A 124 2.63 -4.67 2.04
C ASP A 124 1.53 -5.71 1.67
N LYS A 125 1.29 -5.96 0.38
CA LYS A 125 0.25 -6.89 -0.09
C LYS A 125 0.67 -8.36 0.05
N ALA A 126 -0.06 -9.12 0.86
CA ALA A 126 0.09 -10.58 0.93
C ALA A 126 -0.22 -11.30 -0.41
N ALA A 127 -1.04 -10.71 -1.28
CA ALA A 127 -1.38 -11.30 -2.59
C ALA A 127 -0.18 -11.40 -3.54
N GLU A 128 0.78 -10.49 -3.44
CA GLU A 128 1.97 -10.43 -4.31
C GLU A 128 3.10 -11.33 -3.81
N PHE A 129 3.03 -11.80 -2.56
CA PHE A 129 4.07 -12.58 -1.90
C PHE A 129 4.42 -13.88 -2.65
N ILE A 130 3.43 -14.73 -2.93
CA ILE A 130 3.68 -16.00 -3.63
C ILE A 130 4.08 -15.79 -5.10
N PRO A 131 3.41 -14.94 -5.90
CA PRO A 131 3.88 -14.60 -7.25
C PRO A 131 5.34 -14.12 -7.29
N THR A 132 5.75 -13.23 -6.37
CA THR A 132 7.13 -12.72 -6.31
C THR A 132 8.16 -13.77 -5.88
N ILE A 133 7.83 -14.67 -4.95
CA ILE A 133 8.71 -15.78 -4.57
C ILE A 133 8.83 -16.80 -5.72
N VAL A 134 7.72 -17.17 -6.34
CA VAL A 134 7.68 -18.09 -7.50
C VAL A 134 8.45 -17.49 -8.69
N TYR A 135 8.35 -16.19 -8.95
CA TYR A 135 9.08 -15.51 -10.01
C TYR A 135 10.60 -15.55 -9.82
N GLN A 136 11.08 -15.28 -8.60
CA GLN A 136 12.51 -15.38 -8.27
C GLN A 136 13.01 -16.83 -8.43
N LEU A 137 12.28 -17.81 -7.89
CA LEU A 137 12.62 -19.23 -8.05
C LEU A 137 12.59 -19.68 -9.52
N ALA A 138 11.67 -19.17 -10.34
CA ALA A 138 11.59 -19.41 -11.79
C ALA A 138 12.59 -18.59 -12.62
N THR A 139 13.40 -17.74 -11.97
CA THR A 139 14.55 -17.05 -12.56
C THR A 139 15.85 -17.75 -12.17
N GLU A 140 15.98 -18.19 -10.91
CA GLU A 140 17.16 -18.93 -10.41
C GLU A 140 17.23 -20.37 -10.94
N PHE A 141 16.08 -21.05 -11.12
CA PHE A 141 16.03 -22.48 -11.43
C PHE A 141 15.30 -22.76 -12.76
N PRO A 142 16.03 -22.87 -13.90
CA PRO A 142 15.44 -23.07 -15.23
C PRO A 142 14.55 -24.31 -15.37
N ASP A 143 14.88 -25.40 -14.69
CA ASP A 143 14.05 -26.60 -14.69
C ASP A 143 12.68 -26.34 -14.04
N TYR A 144 12.65 -25.67 -12.88
CA TYR A 144 11.42 -25.30 -12.16
C TYR A 144 10.57 -24.30 -12.97
N ARG A 145 11.22 -23.37 -13.67
CA ARG A 145 10.58 -22.41 -14.59
C ARG A 145 9.67 -23.08 -15.61
N VAL A 146 10.09 -24.22 -16.20
CA VAL A 146 9.30 -24.93 -17.23
C VAL A 146 7.97 -25.43 -16.68
N HIS A 147 7.96 -25.96 -15.45
CA HIS A 147 6.76 -26.45 -14.79
C HIS A 147 5.82 -25.30 -14.41
N VAL A 148 6.34 -24.22 -13.83
CA VAL A 148 5.58 -23.01 -13.47
C VAL A 148 4.95 -22.35 -14.70
N ASP A 149 5.74 -22.16 -15.77
CA ASP A 149 5.29 -21.59 -17.04
C ASP A 149 4.10 -22.38 -17.63
N HIS A 150 4.23 -23.70 -17.70
CA HIS A 150 3.16 -24.55 -18.22
C HIS A 150 1.88 -24.44 -17.38
N ARG A 151 2.01 -24.44 -16.04
CA ARG A 151 0.89 -24.36 -15.10
C ARG A 151 0.12 -23.03 -15.23
N ILE A 152 0.82 -21.90 -15.29
CA ILE A 152 0.18 -20.57 -15.43
C ILE A 152 -0.40 -20.36 -16.85
N ARG A 153 0.19 -20.97 -17.89
CA ARG A 153 -0.42 -20.98 -19.24
C ARG A 153 -1.72 -21.76 -19.29
N ASN A 154 -1.83 -22.86 -18.54
CA ASN A 154 -3.02 -23.70 -18.49
C ASN A 154 -4.13 -23.09 -17.61
N ASP A 155 -3.77 -22.49 -16.47
CA ASP A 155 -4.69 -21.91 -15.49
C ASP A 155 -4.20 -20.52 -15.05
N ARG A 156 -4.55 -19.49 -15.82
CA ARG A 156 -4.18 -18.10 -15.51
C ARG A 156 -4.80 -17.60 -14.21
N ALA A 157 -5.99 -18.09 -13.87
CA ALA A 157 -6.71 -17.72 -12.66
C ALA A 157 -6.06 -18.28 -11.38
N ILE A 158 -5.00 -19.09 -11.49
CA ILE A 158 -4.23 -19.55 -10.33
C ILE A 158 -3.74 -18.38 -9.46
N LEU A 159 -3.37 -17.25 -10.07
CA LEU A 159 -2.84 -16.06 -9.40
C LEU A 159 -3.91 -15.27 -8.61
N ASP A 160 -5.20 -15.49 -8.92
CA ASP A 160 -6.33 -14.93 -8.17
C ASP A 160 -6.82 -15.86 -7.04
N LYS A 161 -6.31 -17.10 -6.96
CA LYS A 161 -6.72 -18.09 -5.94
C LYS A 161 -6.10 -17.80 -4.59
N THR A 162 -6.62 -18.47 -3.55
CA THR A 162 -6.10 -18.34 -2.19
C THR A 162 -4.62 -18.72 -2.14
N MET A 163 -3.86 -18.02 -1.28
CA MET A 163 -2.41 -18.18 -1.16
C MET A 163 -1.96 -19.63 -0.90
N ALA A 164 -2.75 -20.44 -0.19
CA ALA A 164 -2.45 -21.86 0.01
C ALA A 164 -2.55 -22.69 -1.29
N VAL A 165 -3.52 -22.38 -2.16
CA VAL A 165 -3.65 -23.01 -3.49
C VAL A 165 -2.54 -22.53 -4.42
N GLN A 166 -2.15 -21.26 -4.36
CA GLN A 166 -0.98 -20.77 -5.09
C GLN A 166 0.31 -21.47 -4.64
N PHE A 167 0.51 -21.61 -3.33
CA PHE A 167 1.68 -22.28 -2.78
C PHE A 167 1.75 -23.75 -3.21
N GLU A 168 0.65 -24.51 -3.11
CA GLU A 168 0.64 -25.91 -3.54
C GLU A 168 0.89 -26.03 -5.06
N ALA A 169 0.11 -25.32 -5.88
CA ALA A 169 0.14 -25.48 -7.33
C ALA A 169 1.37 -24.88 -8.03
N LEU A 170 2.02 -23.87 -7.44
CA LEU A 170 3.16 -23.16 -8.03
C LEU A 170 4.49 -23.41 -7.29
N VAL A 171 4.48 -23.80 -6.01
CA VAL A 171 5.70 -24.11 -5.25
C VAL A 171 5.85 -25.62 -5.06
N VAL A 172 4.85 -26.28 -4.47
CA VAL A 172 4.98 -27.69 -4.05
C VAL A 172 4.92 -28.66 -5.23
N GLU A 173 3.87 -28.59 -6.05
CA GLU A 173 3.66 -29.53 -7.15
C GLU A 173 4.79 -29.50 -8.21
N PRO A 174 5.30 -28.34 -8.68
CA PRO A 174 6.44 -28.30 -9.60
C PRO A 174 7.71 -28.95 -9.02
N LEU A 175 7.97 -28.81 -7.72
CA LEU A 175 9.10 -29.46 -7.06
C LEU A 175 8.91 -30.98 -6.93
N GLN A 176 7.67 -31.45 -6.74
CA GLN A 176 7.36 -32.88 -6.83
C GLN A 176 7.55 -33.42 -8.26
N GLU A 177 7.18 -32.65 -9.29
CA GLU A 177 7.36 -33.02 -10.70
C GLU A 177 8.85 -33.13 -11.08
N LEU A 178 9.68 -32.16 -10.69
CA LEU A 178 11.13 -32.26 -10.83
C LEU A 178 11.71 -33.49 -10.12
N LYS A 179 11.28 -33.73 -8.88
CA LYS A 179 11.73 -34.90 -8.10
C LYS A 179 11.35 -36.22 -8.77
N LYS A 180 10.17 -36.29 -9.42
CA LYS A 180 9.75 -37.44 -10.23
C LYS A 180 10.60 -37.60 -11.50
N SER A 181 11.09 -36.51 -12.10
CA SER A 181 12.00 -36.53 -13.25
C SER A 181 13.48 -36.74 -12.89
N GLY A 182 13.81 -37.02 -11.62
CA GLY A 182 15.19 -37.17 -11.14
C GLY A 182 15.98 -35.86 -11.06
N ARG A 183 15.32 -34.69 -11.18
CA ARG A 183 15.91 -33.36 -11.06
C ARG A 183 15.53 -32.71 -9.72
N GLY A 184 16.10 -31.55 -9.41
CA GLY A 184 15.73 -30.78 -8.24
C GLY A 184 16.68 -29.61 -7.98
N ILE A 185 16.19 -28.60 -7.24
CA ILE A 185 16.87 -27.33 -6.98
C ILE A 185 17.91 -27.39 -5.83
N GLY A 186 18.49 -28.57 -5.58
CA GLY A 186 19.42 -28.81 -4.47
C GLY A 186 18.73 -29.01 -3.10
N LYS A 187 19.50 -28.81 -2.02
CA LYS A 187 19.08 -28.87 -0.61
C LYS A 187 19.38 -27.56 0.12
N ARG A 188 18.52 -27.22 1.10
CA ARG A 188 18.59 -25.98 1.90
C ARG A 188 18.78 -24.75 1.02
N VAL A 189 17.77 -24.48 0.21
CA VAL A 189 17.65 -23.23 -0.53
C VAL A 189 16.98 -22.22 0.41
N ALA A 190 17.67 -21.13 0.73
CA ALA A 190 17.18 -20.14 1.67
C ALA A 190 16.12 -19.23 1.01
N ILE A 191 15.05 -18.95 1.76
CA ILE A 191 14.10 -17.89 1.43
C ILE A 191 14.00 -16.93 2.62
N ILE A 192 14.21 -15.64 2.36
CA ILE A 192 14.15 -14.58 3.38
C ILE A 192 12.82 -13.83 3.30
N VAL A 193 12.20 -13.59 4.45
CA VAL A 193 10.93 -12.85 4.59
C VAL A 193 11.11 -11.80 5.68
N ASP A 194 11.47 -10.58 5.30
CA ASP A 194 11.61 -9.45 6.23
C ASP A 194 10.32 -8.63 6.33
N GLY A 195 10.19 -7.88 7.44
CA GLY A 195 9.13 -6.90 7.63
C GLY A 195 7.74 -7.50 7.74
N LEU A 196 7.57 -8.77 8.13
CA LEU A 196 6.24 -9.43 8.07
C LEU A 196 5.13 -8.67 8.83
N ASP A 197 5.46 -7.91 9.88
CA ASP A 197 4.50 -7.05 10.60
C ASP A 197 4.08 -5.76 9.84
N GLU A 198 4.70 -5.48 8.69
CA GLU A 198 4.38 -4.40 7.75
C GLU A 198 3.29 -4.81 6.75
N CYS A 199 3.11 -6.11 6.49
CA CYS A 199 2.04 -6.65 5.63
C CYS A 199 0.66 -6.13 6.08
N ASN A 200 -0.18 -5.66 5.15
CA ASN A 200 -1.36 -4.86 5.45
C ASN A 200 -2.51 -5.60 6.19
N SER A 201 -2.49 -6.94 6.19
CA SER A 201 -3.50 -7.79 6.82
C SER A 201 -2.91 -8.72 7.88
N THR A 202 -3.40 -8.62 9.12
CA THR A 202 -2.97 -9.47 10.24
C THR A 202 -3.40 -10.93 10.08
N ASP A 203 -4.50 -11.18 9.37
CA ASP A 203 -4.96 -12.53 9.05
C ASP A 203 -4.08 -13.18 7.99
N ASP A 204 -3.63 -12.42 6.98
CA ASP A 204 -2.72 -12.95 5.96
C ASP A 204 -1.30 -13.14 6.50
N GLN A 205 -0.83 -12.28 7.42
CA GLN A 205 0.40 -12.52 8.19
C GLN A 205 0.40 -13.89 8.90
N ARG A 206 -0.72 -14.30 9.51
CA ARG A 206 -0.86 -15.65 10.10
C ARG A 206 -0.83 -16.74 9.02
N LYS A 207 -1.62 -16.58 7.96
CA LYS A 207 -1.70 -17.55 6.85
C LYS A 207 -0.33 -17.79 6.20
N ILE A 208 0.53 -16.77 6.09
CA ILE A 208 1.88 -16.89 5.53
C ILE A 208 2.69 -17.87 6.39
N ILE A 209 2.74 -17.65 7.70
CA ILE A 209 3.44 -18.51 8.66
C ILE A 209 2.87 -19.92 8.64
N GLU A 210 1.54 -20.07 8.67
CA GLU A 210 0.87 -21.37 8.73
C GLU A 210 1.05 -22.21 7.46
N THR A 211 0.99 -21.58 6.28
CA THR A 211 1.22 -22.24 4.98
C THR A 211 2.67 -22.71 4.85
N ILE A 212 3.62 -21.84 5.16
CA ILE A 212 5.06 -22.16 5.11
C ILE A 212 5.43 -23.22 6.16
N ALA A 213 4.88 -23.16 7.38
CA ALA A 213 5.13 -24.16 8.41
C ALA A 213 4.46 -25.51 8.12
N ALA A 214 3.35 -25.55 7.37
CA ALA A 214 2.80 -26.81 6.84
C ALA A 214 3.75 -27.45 5.81
N ALA A 215 4.22 -26.65 4.83
CA ALA A 215 5.17 -27.11 3.83
C ALA A 215 6.51 -27.57 4.44
N ALA A 216 7.08 -26.79 5.37
CA ALA A 216 8.33 -27.12 6.05
C ALA A 216 8.25 -28.42 6.86
N ARG A 217 7.15 -28.66 7.60
CA ARG A 217 6.92 -29.94 8.32
C ARG A 217 6.84 -31.14 7.38
N SER A 218 6.31 -30.97 6.17
CA SER A 218 6.12 -32.07 5.23
C SER A 218 7.44 -32.61 4.64
N GLY A 219 8.51 -31.81 4.66
CA GLY A 219 9.77 -32.14 3.99
C GLY A 219 9.69 -32.23 2.46
N ILE A 220 8.58 -31.81 1.84
CA ILE A 220 8.37 -31.91 0.39
C ILE A 220 9.24 -30.88 -0.35
N THR A 221 9.34 -29.65 0.17
CA THR A 221 10.15 -28.57 -0.41
C THR A 221 11.58 -28.55 0.17
N PRO A 222 12.62 -28.24 -0.62
CA PRO A 222 14.01 -28.17 -0.14
C PRO A 222 14.37 -26.82 0.53
N PHE A 223 13.37 -26.00 0.84
CA PHE A 223 13.55 -24.64 1.35
C PHE A 223 13.76 -24.59 2.86
N CYS A 224 14.59 -23.64 3.31
CA CYS A 224 14.60 -23.16 4.68
C CYS A 224 14.23 -21.67 4.71
N TRP A 225 13.35 -21.27 5.63
CA TRP A 225 12.72 -19.95 5.64
C TRP A 225 13.16 -19.11 6.83
N ALA A 226 13.73 -17.94 6.58
CA ALA A 226 14.14 -16.98 7.62
C ALA A 226 13.18 -15.79 7.67
N PHE A 227 12.44 -15.67 8.77
CA PHE A 227 11.50 -14.59 9.03
C PHE A 227 12.11 -13.53 9.93
N PHE A 228 11.84 -12.26 9.64
CA PHE A 228 12.23 -11.12 10.46
C PHE A 228 11.01 -10.23 10.72
N SER A 229 10.67 -9.98 11.98
CA SER A 229 9.47 -9.21 12.32
C SER A 229 9.50 -8.60 13.73
N ARG A 230 8.56 -7.72 14.02
CA ARG A 230 8.15 -7.41 15.39
C ARG A 230 7.43 -8.62 16.01
N PRO A 231 7.50 -8.81 17.34
CA PRO A 231 6.72 -9.81 18.07
C PRO A 231 5.26 -9.33 18.28
N SER A 232 4.55 -9.02 17.20
CA SER A 232 3.12 -8.66 17.28
C SER A 232 2.32 -9.87 17.79
N PRO A 233 1.28 -9.70 18.63
CA PRO A 233 0.66 -10.82 19.36
C PRO A 233 0.17 -11.99 18.51
N HIS A 234 -0.28 -11.73 17.27
CA HIS A 234 -0.71 -12.75 16.32
C HIS A 234 0.45 -13.43 15.57
N ILE A 235 1.57 -12.74 15.34
CA ILE A 235 2.80 -13.35 14.79
C ILE A 235 3.44 -14.25 15.85
N GLU A 236 3.63 -13.72 17.07
CA GLU A 236 4.11 -14.46 18.24
C GLU A 236 3.21 -15.67 18.51
N GLY A 237 1.90 -15.48 18.53
CA GLY A 237 0.92 -16.56 18.67
C GLY A 237 0.94 -17.60 17.55
N SER A 238 1.46 -17.28 16.36
CA SER A 238 1.61 -18.23 15.25
C SER A 238 2.87 -19.07 15.38
N PHE A 239 4.03 -18.44 15.67
CA PHE A 239 5.29 -19.15 15.88
C PHE A 239 5.36 -19.96 17.18
N THR A 240 4.60 -19.56 18.21
CA THR A 240 4.52 -20.29 19.49
C THR A 240 3.52 -21.45 19.49
N ARG A 241 2.77 -21.68 18.39
CA ARG A 241 1.99 -22.91 18.20
C ARG A 241 2.91 -24.13 18.27
N THR A 242 2.55 -25.15 19.05
CA THR A 242 3.41 -26.33 19.30
C THR A 242 3.87 -27.06 18.02
N ASP A 243 3.11 -26.98 16.94
CA ASP A 243 3.47 -27.56 15.64
C ASP A 243 4.43 -26.70 14.80
N VAL A 244 4.56 -25.41 15.12
CA VAL A 244 5.50 -24.46 14.49
C VAL A 244 6.76 -24.27 15.33
N THR A 245 6.66 -24.15 16.67
CA THR A 245 7.81 -23.97 17.57
C THR A 245 8.84 -25.08 17.41
N ARG A 246 8.38 -26.33 17.25
CA ARG A 246 9.24 -27.52 17.10
C ARG A 246 10.10 -27.54 15.84
N ILE A 247 9.81 -26.67 14.86
CA ILE A 247 10.57 -26.55 13.61
C ILE A 247 11.13 -25.13 13.38
N THR A 248 11.12 -24.27 14.41
CA THR A 248 11.55 -22.87 14.33
C THR A 248 12.68 -22.56 15.30
N LEU A 249 13.87 -22.24 14.77
CA LEU A 249 14.92 -21.59 15.56
C LEU A 249 14.54 -20.12 15.78
N THR A 250 14.20 -19.76 17.02
CA THR A 250 13.74 -18.39 17.37
C THR A 250 14.86 -17.62 18.05
N THR A 251 15.27 -16.51 17.45
CA THR A 251 16.28 -15.59 17.98
C THR A 251 15.63 -14.26 18.36
N VAL A 252 15.97 -13.72 19.53
CA VAL A 252 15.52 -12.38 19.96
C VAL A 252 16.63 -11.38 19.68
N LEU A 253 16.30 -10.28 18.98
CA LEU A 253 17.17 -9.12 18.85
C LEU A 253 16.63 -8.00 19.76
N PRO A 254 17.12 -7.90 21.02
CA PRO A 254 16.62 -6.94 21.99
C PRO A 254 17.10 -5.52 21.71
N ILE A 255 16.45 -4.56 22.36
CA ILE A 255 17.04 -3.24 22.62
C ILE A 255 18.00 -3.45 23.80
N SER A 256 19.30 -3.21 23.58
CA SER A 256 20.35 -3.45 24.57
C SER A 256 21.69 -2.83 24.17
N ASN A 257 22.50 -2.46 25.16
CA ASN A 257 23.86 -1.92 25.00
C ASN A 257 24.85 -2.88 24.31
N ASN A 258 24.49 -4.15 24.07
CA ASN A 258 25.25 -5.07 23.21
C ASN A 258 25.35 -4.59 21.74
N ALA A 259 24.66 -3.51 21.38
CA ALA A 259 24.77 -2.84 20.09
C ALA A 259 25.65 -1.57 20.12
N ASP A 260 26.14 -1.14 21.28
CA ASP A 260 26.75 0.18 21.45
C ASP A 260 28.09 0.30 20.70
N SER A 261 28.90 -0.76 20.65
CA SER A 261 30.11 -0.85 19.82
C SER A 261 29.81 -0.67 18.33
N ASP A 262 28.76 -1.32 17.86
CA ASP A 262 28.37 -1.33 16.46
C ASP A 262 27.74 0.02 16.06
N ILE A 263 27.02 0.66 16.99
CA ILE A 263 26.47 2.01 16.85
C ILE A 263 27.58 3.05 16.89
N GLU A 264 28.61 2.88 17.72
CA GLU A 264 29.80 3.74 17.76
C GLU A 264 30.54 3.71 16.41
N LEU A 265 30.83 2.52 15.88
CA LEU A 265 31.46 2.35 14.57
C LEU A 265 30.60 3.00 13.46
N TYR A 266 29.30 2.71 13.44
CA TYR A 266 28.37 3.27 12.46
C TYR A 266 28.25 4.80 12.54
N LEU A 267 28.30 5.38 13.75
CA LEU A 267 28.31 6.84 13.94
C LEU A 267 29.62 7.46 13.44
N ARG A 268 30.79 6.91 13.81
CA ARG A 268 32.11 7.43 13.41
C ARG A 268 32.25 7.46 11.88
N ASP A 269 32.06 6.32 11.23
CA ASP A 269 32.13 6.20 9.78
C ASP A 269 31.05 7.06 9.10
N GLY A 270 29.85 7.14 9.69
CA GLY A 270 28.77 8.00 9.23
C GLY A 270 29.13 9.48 9.22
N PHE A 271 29.79 9.99 10.26
CA PHE A 271 30.23 11.38 10.31
C PHE A 271 31.44 11.65 9.40
N GLU A 272 32.37 10.70 9.25
CA GLU A 272 33.45 10.82 8.26
C GLU A 272 32.91 10.90 6.83
N ASN A 273 31.87 10.11 6.50
CA ASN A 273 31.18 10.20 5.21
C ASN A 273 30.53 11.58 5.03
N ILE A 274 29.84 12.11 6.05
CA ILE A 274 29.25 13.48 6.00
C ILE A 274 30.30 14.57 5.76
N LEU A 275 31.48 14.46 6.38
CA LEU A 275 32.60 15.39 6.14
C LEU A 275 33.13 15.26 4.71
N ARG A 276 33.28 14.04 4.20
CA ARG A 276 33.77 13.73 2.85
C ARG A 276 32.81 14.25 1.77
N ASP A 277 31.52 13.93 1.89
CA ASP A 277 30.47 14.30 0.94
C ASP A 277 30.27 15.81 0.86
N ARG A 278 30.49 16.53 1.97
CA ARG A 278 30.46 18.00 2.03
C ARG A 278 31.80 18.67 1.73
N ASN A 279 32.86 17.90 1.48
CA ASN A 279 34.23 18.36 1.26
C ASN A 279 34.75 19.28 2.40
N ILE A 280 34.48 18.93 3.65
CA ILE A 280 34.87 19.69 4.86
C ILE A 280 36.07 19.03 5.51
N SER A 281 37.22 19.70 5.48
CA SER A 281 38.41 19.29 6.24
C SER A 281 38.36 19.87 7.66
N VAL A 282 38.35 18.98 8.66
CA VAL A 282 38.53 19.33 10.08
C VAL A 282 40.00 19.26 10.49
N LYS A 283 40.40 20.04 11.51
CA LYS A 283 41.80 20.10 12.01
C LYS A 283 42.09 19.12 13.15
N SER A 284 41.05 18.54 13.71
CA SER A 284 41.02 17.58 14.81
C SER A 284 39.90 16.59 14.51
N GLN A 285 39.86 15.47 15.23
CA GLN A 285 38.72 14.56 15.20
C GLN A 285 37.40 15.31 15.44
N TRP A 286 36.40 15.03 14.62
CA TRP A 286 35.04 15.58 14.74
C TRP A 286 34.03 14.51 14.29
N PRO A 287 32.94 14.27 15.05
CA PRO A 287 32.66 14.78 16.40
C PRO A 287 33.73 14.40 17.44
N SER A 288 33.66 14.99 18.63
CA SER A 288 34.52 14.57 19.74
C SER A 288 34.12 13.17 20.24
N ASP A 289 35.01 12.48 20.95
CA ASP A 289 34.64 11.20 21.58
C ASP A 289 33.50 11.37 22.59
N ASP A 290 33.42 12.49 23.30
CA ASP A 290 32.32 12.81 24.21
C ASP A 290 30.97 12.98 23.47
N ASP A 291 30.97 13.57 22.27
CA ASP A 291 29.78 13.64 21.41
C ASP A 291 29.36 12.24 20.93
N ILE A 292 30.32 11.43 20.45
CA ILE A 292 30.05 10.06 19.99
C ILE A 292 29.47 9.23 21.14
N GLN A 293 30.09 9.22 22.31
CA GLN A 293 29.59 8.48 23.48
C GLN A 293 28.23 9.02 23.98
N THR A 294 27.97 10.32 23.85
CA THR A 294 26.64 10.91 24.13
C THR A 294 25.60 10.36 23.16
N LEU A 295 25.90 10.29 21.86
CA LEU A 295 24.99 9.77 20.82
C LEU A 295 24.79 8.25 20.91
N VAL A 296 25.83 7.47 21.24
CA VAL A 296 25.74 6.02 21.50
C VAL A 296 24.80 5.78 22.68
N LYS A 297 25.03 6.44 23.81
CA LYS A 297 24.21 6.33 25.01
C LYS A 297 22.76 6.77 24.79
N ALA A 298 22.54 7.86 24.06
CA ALA A 298 21.21 8.34 23.70
C ALA A 298 20.50 7.43 22.67
N SER A 299 21.26 6.66 21.88
CA SER A 299 20.69 5.66 20.97
C SER A 299 20.12 4.45 21.71
N ASN A 300 20.57 4.12 22.93
CA ASN A 300 20.02 3.03 23.74
C ASN A 300 19.91 1.70 22.97
N GLY A 301 20.93 1.35 22.17
CA GLY A 301 20.92 0.18 21.28
C GLY A 301 20.03 0.25 20.01
N LEU A 302 19.41 1.41 19.71
CA LEU A 302 18.57 1.63 18.53
C LEU A 302 19.34 2.31 17.37
N PHE A 303 19.68 1.52 16.35
CA PHE A 303 20.28 2.03 15.09
C PHE A 303 19.44 3.11 14.40
N VAL A 304 18.10 3.09 14.54
CA VAL A 304 17.24 4.16 14.00
C VAL A 304 17.53 5.53 14.63
N TYR A 305 17.97 5.59 15.89
CA TYR A 305 18.38 6.85 16.52
C TYR A 305 19.64 7.39 15.83
N ALA A 306 20.71 6.58 15.78
CA ALA A 306 21.97 6.92 15.14
C ALA A 306 21.80 7.33 13.66
N ALA A 307 21.02 6.55 12.88
CA ALA A 307 20.73 6.86 11.49
C ALA A 307 19.93 8.16 11.32
N THR A 308 19.04 8.48 12.26
CA THR A 308 18.31 9.77 12.25
C THR A 308 19.22 10.92 12.67
N ALA A 309 20.14 10.71 13.62
CA ALA A 309 21.13 11.70 14.05
C ALA A 309 22.07 12.10 12.91
N LEU A 310 22.64 11.12 12.21
CA LEU A 310 23.44 11.34 11.00
C LEU A 310 22.66 12.13 9.95
N ARG A 311 21.39 11.78 9.67
CA ARG A 311 20.55 12.51 8.70
C ARG A 311 20.21 13.94 9.11
N VAL A 312 19.99 14.22 10.40
CA VAL A 312 19.78 15.59 10.92
C VAL A 312 21.03 16.42 10.71
N VAL A 313 22.21 15.88 11.02
CA VAL A 313 23.47 16.60 10.91
C VAL A 313 23.89 16.81 9.45
N ALA A 314 23.80 15.77 8.62
CA ALA A 314 24.15 15.82 7.20
C ALA A 314 23.45 16.96 6.45
N ARG A 315 22.13 17.12 6.68
CA ARG A 315 21.25 18.06 5.99
C ARG A 315 21.17 19.46 6.60
N ALA A 316 21.81 19.70 7.75
CA ALA A 316 21.80 21.01 8.39
C ALA A 316 22.76 22.00 7.70
N GLY A 317 22.45 23.30 7.73
CA GLY A 317 23.38 24.34 7.25
C GLY A 317 24.71 24.28 8.00
N SER A 318 24.65 24.36 9.33
CA SER A 318 25.77 24.18 10.24
C SER A 318 25.79 22.76 10.84
N LEU A 319 26.85 22.00 10.54
CA LEU A 319 27.08 20.67 11.13
C LEU A 319 27.17 20.74 12.67
N GLU A 320 27.87 21.75 13.17
CA GLU A 320 28.21 21.94 14.57
C GLU A 320 26.99 22.31 15.44
N GLU A 321 26.12 23.19 14.94
CA GLU A 321 24.87 23.53 15.62
C GLU A 321 23.91 22.34 15.64
N ALA A 322 23.86 21.56 14.54
CA ALA A 322 23.04 20.38 14.45
C ALA A 322 23.52 19.27 15.40
N LEU A 323 24.83 19.01 15.45
CA LEU A 323 25.45 18.04 16.35
C LEU A 323 25.11 18.36 17.81
N ARG A 324 25.47 19.56 18.29
CA ARG A 324 25.15 20.04 19.64
C ARG A 324 23.67 19.87 19.98
N ALA A 325 22.80 20.24 19.04
CA ALA A 325 21.36 20.20 19.25
C ALA A 325 20.74 18.80 19.11
N VAL A 326 21.50 17.76 18.70
CA VAL A 326 21.12 16.34 18.86
C VAL A 326 21.72 15.79 20.17
N CYS A 327 22.98 16.11 20.50
CA CYS A 327 23.60 15.76 21.79
C CYS A 327 22.83 16.32 22.99
N ALA A 328 22.14 17.47 22.82
CA ALA A 328 21.31 18.10 23.85
C ALA A 328 19.88 17.53 24.01
N VAL A 329 19.53 16.41 23.34
CA VAL A 329 18.24 15.74 23.54
C VAL A 329 18.12 15.25 24.99
N THR A 330 17.12 15.74 25.71
CA THR A 330 16.78 15.26 27.06
C THR A 330 15.42 14.56 27.05
N PHE A 331 15.34 13.45 27.77
CA PHE A 331 14.16 12.58 27.81
C PHE A 331 13.63 12.44 29.25
N ASN A 332 12.31 12.23 29.38
CA ASN A 332 11.64 12.12 30.67
C ASN A 332 11.14 10.69 30.89
N ASN A 333 11.77 9.94 31.80
CA ASN A 333 11.39 8.57 32.20
C ASN A 333 10.06 8.49 33.00
N LYS A 334 9.08 9.35 32.71
CA LYS A 334 7.73 9.30 33.30
C LYS A 334 6.88 8.15 32.74
N HIS A 335 7.29 7.60 31.60
CA HIS A 335 6.72 6.41 31.00
C HIS A 335 7.88 5.47 30.66
N ASN A 336 7.82 4.20 31.09
CA ASN A 336 8.81 3.17 30.77
C ASN A 336 8.64 2.67 29.32
N SER A 337 8.68 3.60 28.36
CA SER A 337 8.65 3.29 26.92
C SER A 337 10.01 2.74 26.51
N PRO A 338 10.08 1.60 25.78
CA PRO A 338 11.33 1.11 25.19
C PRO A 338 11.81 1.99 24.01
N PHE A 339 11.15 3.11 23.74
CA PHE A 339 11.51 4.10 22.74
C PHE A 339 11.66 5.52 23.34
N ALA A 340 11.78 5.69 24.66
CA ALA A 340 11.71 6.99 25.33
C ALA A 340 12.72 8.03 24.78
N GLU A 341 13.96 7.61 24.50
CA GLU A 341 15.00 8.46 23.92
C GLU A 341 14.71 8.82 22.45
N LEU A 342 14.21 7.84 21.67
CA LEU A 342 13.83 8.02 20.27
C LEU A 342 12.59 8.92 20.13
N ASP A 343 11.61 8.78 21.01
CA ASP A 343 10.40 9.61 21.08
C ASP A 343 10.77 11.05 21.45
N ALA A 344 11.71 11.26 22.38
CA ALA A 344 12.25 12.59 22.68
C ALA A 344 13.00 13.21 21.48
N PHE A 345 13.71 12.41 20.69
CA PHE A 345 14.37 12.90 19.48
C PHE A 345 13.37 13.21 18.35
N TYR A 346 12.31 12.42 18.17
CA TYR A 346 11.22 12.75 17.25
C TYR A 346 10.44 14.00 17.69
N MET A 347 10.22 14.19 18.99
CA MET A 347 9.67 15.44 19.54
C MET A 347 10.55 16.64 19.19
N LEU A 348 11.88 16.54 19.32
CA LEU A 348 12.81 17.60 18.91
C LEU A 348 12.71 17.92 17.42
N ILE A 349 12.62 16.91 16.54
CA ILE A 349 12.47 17.13 15.09
C ILE A 349 11.18 17.90 14.81
N MET A 350 10.05 17.51 15.40
CA MET A 350 8.77 18.20 15.24
C MET A 350 8.76 19.61 15.87
N GLN A 351 9.47 19.84 16.98
CA GLN A 351 9.60 21.14 17.63
C GLN A 351 10.45 22.15 16.85
N ARG A 352 11.32 21.71 15.94
CA ARG A 352 12.09 22.59 15.05
C ARG A 352 11.30 23.08 13.83
N ILE A 353 10.07 22.60 13.62
CA ILE A 353 9.24 22.97 12.48
C ILE A 353 8.56 24.33 12.75
N PRO A 354 8.70 25.33 11.88
CA PRO A 354 8.09 26.65 12.07
C PRO A 354 6.57 26.58 12.27
N PRO A 355 5.96 27.32 13.23
CA PRO A 355 4.53 27.20 13.55
C PRO A 355 3.57 27.47 12.39
N ASP A 356 3.99 28.29 11.43
CA ASP A 356 3.30 28.61 10.18
C ASP A 356 3.29 27.43 9.19
N VAL A 357 4.35 26.63 9.14
CA VAL A 357 4.48 25.45 8.27
C VAL A 357 3.99 24.17 8.96
N LEU A 358 4.02 24.12 10.30
CA LEU A 358 3.70 22.95 11.13
C LEU A 358 2.31 22.35 10.84
N THR A 359 1.29 23.17 10.54
CA THR A 359 -0.04 22.64 10.20
C THR A 359 0.01 21.82 8.92
N THR A 360 0.65 22.33 7.87
CA THR A 360 0.81 21.64 6.58
C THR A 360 1.61 20.35 6.73
N VAL A 361 2.67 20.36 7.53
CA VAL A 361 3.47 19.17 7.89
C VAL A 361 2.61 18.13 8.60
N LEU A 362 1.85 18.50 9.64
CA LEU A 362 1.01 17.55 10.37
C LEU A 362 -0.09 16.95 9.49
N LEU A 363 -0.60 17.71 8.53
CA LEU A 363 -1.59 17.24 7.55
C LEU A 363 -0.98 16.27 6.53
N LEU A 364 0.22 16.55 6.00
CA LEU A 364 0.98 15.61 5.16
C LEU A 364 1.31 14.31 5.92
N CYS A 365 1.77 14.43 7.17
CA CYS A 365 2.01 13.29 8.06
C CYS A 365 0.74 12.47 8.34
N ASN A 366 -0.44 13.10 8.40
CA ASN A 366 -1.71 12.40 8.55
C ASN A 366 -2.03 11.53 7.33
N GLU A 367 -1.77 12.02 6.12
CA GLU A 367 -1.92 11.22 4.89
C GLU A 367 -1.01 9.99 4.94
N LEU A 368 0.31 10.18 5.14
CA LEU A 368 1.30 9.10 5.16
C LEU A 368 1.05 8.08 6.28
N CYS A 369 0.46 8.49 7.41
CA CYS A 369 0.05 7.59 8.47
C CYS A 369 -1.26 6.82 8.16
N THR A 370 -2.14 7.36 7.31
CA THR A 370 -3.48 6.77 7.07
C THR A 370 -3.62 6.06 5.73
N ASP A 371 -2.89 6.45 4.68
CA ASP A 371 -2.92 5.87 3.32
C ASP A 371 -2.58 4.37 3.31
N SER A 372 -1.80 3.90 4.30
CA SER A 372 -1.58 2.48 4.67
C SER A 372 -2.85 1.66 5.01
N SER A 373 -4.03 2.19 4.70
CA SER A 373 -5.34 1.55 4.81
C SER A 373 -6.35 1.94 3.72
N TYR A 374 -5.95 2.61 2.64
CA TYR A 374 -6.85 3.08 1.57
C TYR A 374 -6.47 2.58 0.18
N THR A 375 -5.21 2.72 -0.20
CA THR A 375 -4.67 2.24 -1.47
C THR A 375 -3.90 0.92 -1.27
N SER A 376 -3.69 0.15 -2.34
CA SER A 376 -2.88 -1.08 -2.25
C SER A 376 -1.39 -0.81 -2.30
N ASP A 377 -1.00 0.29 -2.95
CA ASP A 377 0.37 0.70 -3.17
C ASP A 377 0.64 1.85 -2.20
N SER A 378 1.14 1.53 -1.00
CA SER A 378 1.35 2.47 0.11
C SER A 378 2.51 3.48 -0.10
N GLN A 379 2.70 3.93 -1.34
CA GLN A 379 3.50 5.09 -1.72
C GLN A 379 2.55 6.15 -2.25
N THR A 380 2.61 7.38 -1.74
CA THR A 380 1.81 8.47 -2.31
C THR A 380 2.64 9.26 -3.31
N GLY A 381 2.08 9.57 -4.49
CA GLY A 381 2.77 10.27 -5.58
C GLY A 381 3.00 11.75 -5.25
N VAL A 382 4.23 12.26 -5.43
CA VAL A 382 4.60 13.62 -4.95
C VAL A 382 3.83 14.72 -5.66
N THR A 383 3.60 14.62 -6.97
CA THR A 383 2.80 15.60 -7.73
C THR A 383 1.32 15.53 -7.37
N PHE A 384 0.81 14.35 -7.00
CA PHE A 384 -0.54 14.24 -6.41
C PHE A 384 -0.58 14.93 -5.04
N CYS A 385 0.38 14.65 -4.14
CA CYS A 385 0.46 15.28 -2.82
C CYS A 385 0.53 16.82 -2.90
N GLY A 386 1.39 17.39 -3.74
CA GLY A 386 1.49 18.84 -3.88
C GLY A 386 0.17 19.48 -4.30
N ASN A 387 -0.51 18.91 -5.30
CA ASN A 387 -1.83 19.39 -5.75
C ASN A 387 -2.96 19.16 -4.72
N ALA A 388 -2.90 18.07 -3.96
CA ALA A 388 -3.81 17.79 -2.85
C ALA A 388 -3.63 18.79 -1.69
N TRP A 389 -2.39 19.18 -1.39
CA TRP A 389 -2.03 20.21 -0.40
C TRP A 389 -2.07 21.64 -0.95
N THR A 390 -2.43 21.82 -2.22
CA THR A 390 -2.45 23.10 -2.96
C THR A 390 -1.11 23.83 -3.06
N LEU A 391 0.00 23.12 -2.84
CA LEU A 391 1.37 23.59 -2.91
C LEU A 391 1.94 23.46 -4.33
N SER A 392 2.81 24.39 -4.72
CA SER A 392 3.73 24.20 -5.85
C SER A 392 4.86 23.23 -5.51
N GLU A 393 5.60 22.78 -6.53
CA GLU A 393 6.80 21.93 -6.39
C GLU A 393 7.79 22.44 -5.32
N ILE A 394 8.10 23.74 -5.36
CA ILE A 394 9.06 24.39 -4.47
C ILE A 394 8.54 24.43 -3.02
N GLU A 395 7.25 24.72 -2.83
CA GLU A 395 6.61 24.76 -1.51
C GLU A 395 6.46 23.34 -0.93
N PHE A 396 6.09 22.36 -1.75
CA PHE A 396 6.03 20.96 -1.33
C PHE A 396 7.40 20.43 -0.92
N GLN A 397 8.45 20.73 -1.69
CA GLN A 397 9.81 20.35 -1.33
C GLN A 397 10.28 21.06 -0.04
N ALA A 398 9.93 22.33 0.16
CA ALA A 398 10.21 23.05 1.41
C ALA A 398 9.53 22.39 2.62
N VAL A 399 8.25 22.02 2.51
CA VAL A 399 7.52 21.25 3.54
C VAL A 399 8.20 19.91 3.82
N CYS A 400 8.61 19.17 2.78
CA CYS A 400 9.30 17.88 2.95
C CYS A 400 10.69 18.04 3.58
N ASN A 401 11.42 19.11 3.26
CA ASN A 401 12.76 19.38 3.81
C ASN A 401 12.75 19.49 5.35
N HIS A 402 11.70 20.04 5.95
CA HIS A 402 11.54 20.08 7.42
C HIS A 402 11.48 18.68 8.07
N LEU A 403 11.04 17.65 7.35
CA LEU A 403 10.96 16.27 7.82
C LEU A 403 12.11 15.39 7.31
N SER A 404 13.06 15.92 6.54
CA SER A 404 14.06 15.14 5.77
C SER A 404 14.97 14.19 6.56
N ALA A 405 14.98 14.24 7.89
CA ALA A 405 15.64 13.24 8.73
C ALA A 405 14.85 11.92 8.88
N VAL A 406 13.51 12.00 8.81
CA VAL A 406 12.55 10.90 9.05
C VAL A 406 11.68 10.59 7.83
N LEU A 407 11.63 11.50 6.86
CA LEU A 407 10.91 11.41 5.61
C LEU A 407 11.88 11.22 4.43
N HIS A 408 11.50 10.35 3.49
CA HIS A 408 12.14 10.18 2.20
C HIS A 408 11.23 10.72 1.09
N VAL A 409 11.85 11.36 0.11
CA VAL A 409 11.26 11.73 -1.18
C VAL A 409 12.13 11.04 -2.22
N HIS A 410 11.53 10.17 -3.02
CA HIS A 410 12.22 9.37 -4.04
C HIS A 410 11.73 9.79 -5.42
N ASP A 411 12.59 10.46 -6.19
CA ASP A 411 12.25 10.97 -7.51
C ASP A 411 12.24 9.84 -8.54
N TYR A 412 11.12 9.67 -9.27
CA TYR A 412 11.04 8.67 -10.34
C TYR A 412 11.55 9.26 -11.66
N SER A 413 12.81 8.97 -12.01
CA SER A 413 13.48 9.42 -13.24
C SER A 413 12.86 8.91 -14.55
N ASN A 414 11.93 7.95 -14.48
CA ASN A 414 11.29 7.35 -15.65
C ASN A 414 10.10 8.19 -16.12
N PRO A 415 10.12 8.77 -17.33
CA PRO A 415 8.98 9.48 -17.87
C PRO A 415 7.81 8.52 -18.14
N LEU A 416 6.58 9.04 -18.04
CA LEU A 416 5.37 8.33 -18.47
C LEU A 416 5.47 7.92 -19.95
N ASP A 417 5.49 6.62 -20.22
CA ASP A 417 5.24 6.12 -21.58
C ASP A 417 3.76 6.34 -21.91
N PHE A 418 3.49 7.34 -22.76
CA PHE A 418 2.14 7.68 -23.18
C PHE A 418 1.56 6.73 -24.24
N THR A 419 2.37 5.88 -24.88
CA THR A 419 1.88 4.97 -25.94
C THR A 419 0.89 3.94 -25.39
N GLN A 420 1.07 3.51 -24.14
CA GLN A 420 0.20 2.54 -23.46
C GLN A 420 -1.25 3.03 -23.24
N PHE A 421 -1.51 4.33 -23.34
CA PHE A 421 -2.85 4.92 -23.17
C PHE A 421 -3.60 5.11 -24.50
N GLY A 422 -2.94 4.87 -25.64
CA GLY A 422 -3.56 4.86 -26.97
C GLY A 422 -3.78 6.24 -27.62
N ALA A 423 -3.70 7.34 -26.86
CA ALA A 423 -3.67 8.70 -27.40
C ALA A 423 -3.00 9.67 -26.41
N THR A 424 -2.10 10.52 -26.91
CA THR A 424 -1.22 11.37 -26.07
C THR A 424 -1.79 12.75 -25.72
N ASN A 425 -2.88 13.16 -26.39
CA ASN A 425 -3.49 14.50 -26.30
C ASN A 425 -5.03 14.46 -26.18
N LEU A 426 -5.61 13.39 -25.62
CA LEU A 426 -7.05 13.34 -25.33
C LEU A 426 -7.35 13.77 -23.89
N PRO A 427 -8.51 14.39 -23.61
CA PRO A 427 -8.98 14.58 -22.24
C PRO A 427 -9.19 13.24 -21.51
N PHE A 428 -9.00 13.21 -20.20
CA PHE A 428 -9.13 12.01 -19.36
C PHE A 428 -10.49 11.31 -19.52
N GLN A 429 -11.57 12.08 -19.74
CA GLN A 429 -12.93 11.66 -20.07
C GLN A 429 -13.03 10.70 -21.28
N ARG A 430 -12.04 10.73 -22.19
CA ARG A 430 -12.05 9.98 -23.46
C ARG A 430 -11.21 8.70 -23.42
N LEU A 431 -10.50 8.42 -22.32
CA LEU A 431 -9.73 7.18 -22.17
C LEU A 431 -10.62 5.94 -22.00
N SER A 432 -10.08 4.77 -22.36
CA SER A 432 -10.73 3.50 -21.99
C SER A 432 -10.62 3.25 -20.49
N PRO A 433 -11.54 2.50 -19.86
CA PRO A 433 -11.46 2.16 -18.44
C PRO A 433 -10.12 1.49 -18.04
N ALA A 434 -9.55 0.66 -18.91
CA ALA A 434 -8.24 0.04 -18.64
C ALA A 434 -7.10 1.07 -18.61
N ALA A 435 -7.14 2.08 -19.49
CA ALA A 435 -6.17 3.18 -19.50
C ALA A 435 -6.38 4.14 -18.33
N ILE A 436 -7.64 4.41 -17.92
CA ILE A 436 -7.98 5.22 -16.74
C ILE A 436 -7.34 4.66 -15.48
N ARG A 437 -7.48 3.34 -15.22
CA ARG A 437 -6.84 2.70 -14.06
C ARG A 437 -5.32 2.85 -14.13
N LYS A 438 -4.67 2.40 -15.21
CA LYS A 438 -3.21 2.49 -15.36
C LYS A 438 -2.66 3.91 -15.16
N LEU A 439 -3.34 4.93 -15.69
CA LEU A 439 -2.93 6.32 -15.55
C LEU A 439 -3.12 6.82 -14.11
N ARG A 440 -4.27 6.54 -13.49
CA ARG A 440 -4.57 6.90 -12.10
C ARG A 440 -3.60 6.23 -11.14
N ASP A 441 -3.37 4.93 -11.28
CA ASP A 441 -2.48 4.14 -10.41
C ASP A 441 -1.02 4.61 -10.55
N HIS A 442 -0.64 5.25 -11.66
CA HIS A 442 0.64 5.95 -11.78
C HIS A 442 0.61 7.35 -11.14
N ILE A 443 -0.48 8.11 -11.28
CA ILE A 443 -0.66 9.45 -10.70
C ILE A 443 -0.66 9.41 -9.16
N ASP A 444 -1.49 8.55 -8.59
CA ASP A 444 -1.74 8.47 -7.15
C ASP A 444 -0.49 7.97 -6.40
N HIS A 445 0.43 7.26 -7.06
CA HIS A 445 1.55 6.53 -6.42
C HIS A 445 2.97 6.86 -6.91
N ARG A 446 3.15 7.30 -8.17
CA ARG A 446 4.48 7.35 -8.82
C ARG A 446 4.78 8.66 -9.56
N LEU A 447 3.78 9.51 -9.86
CA LEU A 447 4.00 10.71 -10.67
C LEU A 447 4.85 11.75 -9.94
N GLY A 448 5.98 12.08 -10.56
CA GLY A 448 7.03 12.96 -10.02
C GLY A 448 7.98 12.25 -9.04
N GLY A 449 7.62 11.07 -8.54
CA GLY A 449 8.28 10.44 -7.39
C GLY A 449 7.27 9.92 -6.36
N SER A 450 7.78 9.28 -5.31
CA SER A 450 7.02 8.77 -4.17
C SER A 450 7.54 9.36 -2.85
N ILE A 451 6.62 9.65 -1.92
CA ILE A 451 6.94 10.12 -0.56
C ILE A 451 6.58 9.05 0.49
N TYR A 452 7.50 8.79 1.43
CA TYR A 452 7.29 7.82 2.52
C TYR A 452 8.22 8.07 3.73
N PHE A 453 7.92 7.50 4.89
CA PHE A 453 8.80 7.59 6.06
C PHE A 453 9.98 6.59 5.98
N TYR A 454 11.18 7.04 6.34
CA TYR A 454 12.39 6.19 6.35
C TYR A 454 12.28 4.97 7.27
N HIS A 455 11.43 5.01 8.31
CA HIS A 455 11.25 3.89 9.23
C HIS A 455 9.92 4.01 10.01
N LYS A 456 9.19 2.90 10.09
CA LYS A 456 7.83 2.80 10.65
C LYS A 456 7.67 3.34 12.09
N SER A 457 8.73 3.34 12.92
CA SER A 457 8.66 3.90 14.30
C SER A 457 8.26 5.37 14.38
N PHE A 458 8.52 6.16 13.33
CA PHE A 458 8.06 7.55 13.27
C PHE A 458 6.55 7.63 13.01
N SER A 459 6.01 6.79 12.11
CA SER A 459 4.55 6.64 11.95
C SER A 459 3.90 6.11 13.24
N ASP A 460 4.51 5.12 13.91
CA ASP A 460 4.03 4.59 15.19
C ASP A 460 4.03 5.66 16.30
N PHE A 461 4.95 6.63 16.24
CA PHE A 461 5.03 7.77 17.16
C PHE A 461 3.92 8.79 16.87
N LEU A 462 3.75 9.19 15.60
CA LEU A 462 2.75 10.16 15.16
C LEU A 462 1.30 9.71 15.40
N ILE A 463 1.02 8.41 15.40
CA ILE A 463 -0.34 7.89 15.67
C ILE A 463 -0.64 7.63 17.16
N ASP A 464 0.37 7.72 18.04
CA ASP A 464 0.22 7.46 19.47
C ASP A 464 0.26 8.78 20.27
N PRO A 465 -0.89 9.24 20.83
CA PRO A 465 -0.96 10.49 21.58
C PRO A 465 -0.18 10.45 22.89
N THR A 466 0.20 9.27 23.40
CA THR A 466 1.05 9.15 24.60
C THR A 466 2.53 9.36 24.29
N ARG A 467 2.93 9.27 23.01
CA ARG A 467 4.32 9.42 22.55
C ARG A 467 4.57 10.75 21.85
N SER A 468 3.69 11.15 20.92
CA SER A 468 3.84 12.39 20.13
C SER A 468 3.08 13.61 20.66
N GLY A 469 2.20 13.44 21.66
CA GLY A 469 1.49 14.53 22.33
C GLY A 469 0.82 15.52 21.36
N PRO A 470 1.25 16.80 21.31
CA PRO A 470 0.65 17.81 20.43
C PRO A 470 0.89 17.56 18.92
N PHE A 471 1.81 16.67 18.56
CA PHE A 471 2.08 16.29 17.16
C PHE A 471 1.35 15.02 16.72
N CYS A 472 0.46 14.48 17.56
CA CYS A 472 -0.29 13.27 17.26
C CYS A 472 -1.35 13.53 16.17
N VAL A 473 -1.10 13.02 14.96
CA VAL A 473 -1.96 13.24 13.77
C VAL A 473 -3.35 12.62 13.93
N MET A 474 -3.49 11.65 14.83
CA MET A 474 -4.77 11.02 15.20
C MET A 474 -5.60 11.85 16.18
N SER A 475 -5.16 13.06 16.56
CA SER A 475 -5.81 13.93 17.55
C SER A 475 -5.89 15.39 17.10
N SER A 476 -6.53 16.26 17.89
CA SER A 476 -6.75 17.67 17.55
C SER A 476 -5.41 18.42 17.41
N PRO A 477 -5.19 19.24 16.36
CA PRO A 477 -6.19 19.79 15.41
C PRO A 477 -6.53 18.92 14.19
N GLY A 478 -5.90 17.74 14.04
CA GLY A 478 -5.91 16.90 12.85
C GLY A 478 -7.24 16.81 12.10
N PRO A 479 -8.31 16.23 12.69
CA PRO A 479 -9.57 16.01 11.97
C PRO A 479 -10.23 17.28 11.41
N ASN A 480 -10.29 18.38 12.19
CA ASN A 480 -10.92 19.62 11.75
C ASN A 480 -10.07 20.39 10.74
N ALA A 481 -8.75 20.44 10.93
CA ALA A 481 -7.83 21.07 9.98
C ALA A 481 -7.85 20.34 8.63
N TYR A 482 -7.78 19.02 8.65
CA TYR A 482 -7.79 18.15 7.47
C TYR A 482 -9.13 18.23 6.72
N TYR A 483 -10.25 18.18 7.44
CA TYR A 483 -11.58 18.34 6.84
C TYR A 483 -11.76 19.73 6.22
N LYS A 484 -11.34 20.80 6.92
CA LYS A 484 -11.41 22.17 6.43
C LYS A 484 -10.58 22.33 5.15
N HIS A 485 -9.38 21.76 5.11
CA HIS A 485 -8.50 21.77 3.94
C HIS A 485 -9.14 21.04 2.74
N CYS A 486 -9.57 19.80 2.93
CA CYS A 486 -10.21 19.01 1.87
C CYS A 486 -11.49 19.68 1.35
N LEU A 487 -12.25 20.35 2.22
CA LEU A 487 -13.42 21.12 1.79
C LEU A 487 -13.06 22.35 0.95
N SER A 488 -11.94 23.05 1.22
CA SER A 488 -11.44 24.10 0.32
C SER A 488 -10.92 23.53 -1.01
N VAL A 489 -10.24 22.37 -0.99
CA VAL A 489 -9.80 21.67 -2.20
C VAL A 489 -10.99 21.27 -3.07
N MET A 490 -12.03 20.68 -2.47
CA MET A 490 -13.29 20.37 -3.15
C MET A 490 -13.90 21.61 -3.83
N LEU A 491 -14.01 22.73 -3.12
CA LEU A 491 -14.62 23.95 -3.65
C LEU A 491 -13.81 24.56 -4.81
N LYS A 492 -12.47 24.62 -4.69
CA LYS A 492 -11.56 25.06 -5.77
C LYS A 492 -11.79 24.25 -7.05
N TYR A 493 -11.81 22.92 -6.94
CA TYR A 493 -11.99 22.07 -8.12
C TYR A 493 -13.45 22.03 -8.61
N GLU A 494 -14.44 22.17 -7.73
CA GLU A 494 -15.86 22.30 -8.09
C GLU A 494 -16.09 23.51 -9.01
N GLU A 495 -15.53 24.67 -8.68
CA GLU A 495 -15.62 25.90 -9.50
C GLU A 495 -15.04 25.67 -10.90
N SER A 496 -13.91 24.97 -10.98
CA SER A 496 -13.17 24.71 -12.22
C SER A 496 -13.79 23.69 -13.21
N TYR A 497 -15.02 23.25 -12.95
CA TYR A 497 -15.80 22.31 -13.77
C TYR A 497 -17.22 22.83 -14.03
N SER A 498 -17.80 22.49 -15.18
CA SER A 498 -19.21 22.70 -15.52
C SER A 498 -19.95 21.37 -15.74
N LEU A 499 -21.28 21.39 -15.63
CA LEU A 499 -22.13 20.22 -15.90
C LEU A 499 -22.96 20.45 -17.15
N ARG A 500 -22.72 19.63 -18.17
CA ARG A 500 -23.47 19.64 -19.43
C ARG A 500 -24.33 18.40 -19.54
N GLY A 501 -25.52 18.48 -18.93
CA GLY A 501 -26.40 17.31 -18.78
C GLY A 501 -25.78 16.28 -17.86
N SER A 502 -25.26 15.18 -18.43
CA SER A 502 -24.56 14.13 -17.71
C SER A 502 -23.03 14.26 -17.70
N GLU A 503 -22.44 15.10 -18.55
CA GLU A 503 -20.99 15.18 -18.72
C GLU A 503 -20.37 16.31 -17.87
N LEU A 504 -19.17 16.05 -17.33
CA LEU A 504 -18.37 17.00 -16.56
C LEU A 504 -17.30 17.60 -17.50
N GLU A 505 -17.57 18.80 -17.99
CA GLU A 505 -16.67 19.58 -18.84
C GLU A 505 -15.88 20.58 -17.98
N LEU A 506 -14.80 21.19 -18.51
CA LEU A 506 -14.18 22.35 -17.85
C LEU A 506 -15.20 23.50 -17.72
N ALA A 507 -14.98 24.42 -16.79
CA ALA A 507 -15.78 25.65 -16.73
C ALA A 507 -15.42 26.58 -17.92
N PRO A 508 -16.35 27.36 -18.50
CA PRO A 508 -16.09 28.15 -19.72
C PRO A 508 -15.00 29.23 -19.57
N ASP A 509 -14.66 29.58 -18.34
CA ASP A 509 -13.62 30.52 -17.90
C ASP A 509 -12.27 29.84 -17.58
N VAL A 510 -12.19 28.51 -17.65
CA VAL A 510 -11.00 27.71 -17.41
C VAL A 510 -10.41 27.22 -18.73
N SER A 511 -9.18 27.66 -19.06
CA SER A 511 -8.52 27.37 -20.34
C SER A 511 -8.17 25.89 -20.56
N ASP A 512 -7.76 25.22 -19.48
CA ASP A 512 -7.16 23.88 -19.47
C ASP A 512 -7.19 23.33 -18.03
N SER A 513 -6.81 22.07 -17.82
CA SER A 513 -6.75 21.51 -16.46
C SER A 513 -5.57 22.07 -15.66
N ALA A 514 -4.46 22.41 -16.32
CA ALA A 514 -3.24 22.92 -15.70
C ALA A 514 -3.47 24.21 -14.90
N SER A 515 -4.29 25.15 -15.39
CA SER A 515 -4.58 26.43 -14.73
C SER A 515 -5.27 26.29 -13.37
N SER A 516 -5.85 25.13 -13.10
CA SER A 516 -6.49 24.81 -11.81
C SER A 516 -5.58 24.03 -10.83
N LEU A 517 -4.43 23.54 -11.27
CA LEU A 517 -3.44 22.82 -10.47
C LEU A 517 -2.46 23.79 -9.79
N SER A 518 -1.90 23.40 -8.64
CA SER A 518 -0.81 24.15 -7.99
C SER A 518 0.58 23.67 -8.47
N TRP A 519 0.67 22.42 -8.92
CA TRP A 519 1.84 21.81 -9.54
C TRP A 519 1.40 21.10 -10.83
N PRO A 520 1.20 21.84 -11.94
CA PRO A 520 0.80 21.25 -13.22
C PRO A 520 1.94 20.45 -13.86
N TYR A 521 1.56 19.42 -14.62
CA TYR A 521 2.45 18.62 -15.46
C TYR A 521 2.45 19.15 -16.91
N THR A 522 3.42 18.72 -17.71
CA THR A 522 3.62 19.19 -19.10
C THR A 522 2.61 18.64 -20.12
N ASN A 523 1.72 17.73 -19.72
CA ASN A 523 0.77 17.05 -20.60
C ASN A 523 -0.66 17.13 -20.04
N GLU A 524 -1.60 17.56 -20.89
CA GLU A 524 -2.98 17.84 -20.46
C GLU A 524 -3.78 16.59 -20.08
N LEU A 525 -3.48 15.40 -20.64
CA LEU A 525 -4.11 14.15 -20.16
C LEU A 525 -3.72 13.87 -18.71
N VAL A 526 -2.46 14.13 -18.34
CA VAL A 526 -1.97 13.99 -16.96
C VAL A 526 -2.60 15.05 -16.05
N ASN A 527 -2.70 16.30 -16.50
CA ASN A 527 -3.34 17.37 -15.72
C ASN A 527 -4.82 17.11 -15.46
N SER A 528 -5.55 16.67 -16.50
CA SER A 528 -6.97 16.31 -16.42
C SER A 528 -7.21 15.14 -15.46
N ALA A 529 -6.32 14.14 -15.48
CA ALA A 529 -6.36 13.01 -14.56
C ALA A 529 -5.94 13.39 -13.12
N LEU A 530 -4.89 14.18 -12.91
CA LEU A 530 -4.46 14.72 -11.61
C LEU A 530 -5.61 15.49 -10.93
N LYS A 531 -6.23 16.40 -11.69
CA LYS A 531 -7.39 17.20 -11.26
C LYS A 531 -8.56 16.31 -10.83
N ALA A 532 -8.80 15.21 -11.56
CA ALA A 532 -9.83 14.24 -11.23
C ALA A 532 -9.50 13.42 -9.96
N SER A 533 -8.29 12.87 -9.84
CA SER A 533 -7.83 12.15 -8.64
C SER A 533 -7.92 13.02 -7.39
N VAL A 534 -7.41 14.26 -7.44
CA VAL A 534 -7.40 15.15 -6.26
C VAL A 534 -8.81 15.58 -5.86
N TYR A 535 -9.73 15.81 -6.80
CA TYR A 535 -11.13 16.13 -6.49
C TYR A 535 -11.88 14.92 -5.87
N ASP A 536 -11.64 13.70 -6.36
CA ASP A 536 -12.23 12.47 -5.79
C ASP A 536 -11.67 12.16 -4.40
N TRP A 537 -10.34 12.31 -4.22
CA TRP A 537 -9.68 12.21 -2.92
C TRP A 537 -10.29 13.17 -1.89
N ALA A 538 -10.41 14.45 -2.22
CA ALA A 538 -10.94 15.47 -1.32
C ALA A 538 -12.41 15.19 -0.95
N PHE A 539 -13.22 14.78 -1.93
CA PHE A 539 -14.60 14.36 -1.70
C PHE A 539 -14.69 13.11 -0.82
N GLY A 540 -13.84 12.11 -1.09
CA GLY A 540 -13.70 10.90 -0.28
C GLY A 540 -13.31 11.21 1.15
N ILE A 541 -12.32 12.07 1.39
CA ILE A 541 -11.90 12.51 2.73
C ILE A 541 -13.04 13.25 3.44
N CYS A 542 -13.71 14.22 2.81
CA CYS A 542 -14.85 14.87 3.45
C CYS A 542 -15.99 13.89 3.78
N PHE A 543 -16.28 12.91 2.92
CA PHE A 543 -17.27 11.88 3.25
C PHE A 543 -16.84 10.98 4.42
N ARG A 544 -15.57 10.56 4.47
CA ARG A 544 -14.98 9.74 5.53
C ARG A 544 -14.93 10.49 6.87
N VAL A 545 -14.29 11.66 6.88
CA VAL A 545 -13.93 12.42 8.08
C VAL A 545 -15.14 13.19 8.63
N GLY A 546 -16.07 13.65 7.78
CA GLY A 546 -17.30 14.36 8.20
C GLY A 546 -18.27 13.52 9.04
N SER A 547 -18.02 12.22 9.15
CA SER A 547 -18.68 11.32 10.08
C SER A 547 -18.25 11.50 11.54
N LEU A 548 -17.00 11.91 11.77
CA LEU A 548 -16.32 11.84 13.07
C LEU A 548 -16.89 12.89 14.02
N PRO A 549 -17.27 12.55 15.26
CA PRO A 549 -18.01 13.45 16.17
C PRO A 549 -17.29 14.76 16.50
N GLU A 550 -15.96 14.78 16.34
CA GLU A 550 -15.07 15.93 16.54
C GLU A 550 -15.26 17.04 15.50
N ILE A 551 -15.80 16.73 14.31
CA ILE A 551 -15.93 17.72 13.23
C ILE A 551 -16.92 18.84 13.59
N GLU A 552 -16.47 20.08 13.43
CA GLU A 552 -17.25 21.27 13.71
C GLU A 552 -18.52 21.35 12.86
N ARG A 553 -19.63 21.73 13.52
CA ARG A 553 -20.95 21.88 12.87
C ARG A 553 -20.89 22.80 11.64
N GLN A 554 -20.14 23.91 11.72
CA GLN A 554 -20.00 24.87 10.63
C GLN A 554 -19.29 24.28 9.40
N LEU A 555 -18.36 23.34 9.59
CA LEU A 555 -17.69 22.65 8.48
C LEU A 555 -18.65 21.67 7.79
N LEU A 556 -19.48 20.96 8.56
CA LEU A 556 -20.54 20.11 8.00
C LEU A 556 -21.59 20.95 7.25
N GLU A 557 -22.05 22.07 7.82
CA GLU A 557 -23.00 22.98 7.16
C GLU A 557 -22.42 23.51 5.84
N ARG A 558 -21.14 23.91 5.80
CA ARG A 558 -20.45 24.27 4.54
C ARG A 558 -20.39 23.12 3.53
N PHE A 559 -20.22 21.87 3.97
CA PHE A 559 -20.26 20.70 3.09
C PHE A 559 -21.66 20.45 2.49
N GLY A 560 -22.74 20.90 3.13
CA GLY A 560 -24.09 20.94 2.51
C GLY A 560 -24.19 21.84 1.26
N HIS A 561 -23.26 22.77 1.06
CA HIS A 561 -23.26 23.72 -0.06
C HIS A 561 -22.40 23.32 -1.27
N VAL A 562 -21.73 22.17 -1.25
CA VAL A 562 -20.99 21.64 -2.42
C VAL A 562 -21.94 21.11 -3.49
N ASP A 563 -21.51 21.09 -4.75
CA ASP A 563 -22.25 20.48 -5.85
C ASP A 563 -21.98 18.98 -5.88
N PHE A 564 -22.78 18.24 -5.09
CA PHE A 564 -22.70 16.78 -5.00
C PHE A 564 -22.85 16.10 -6.37
N ARG A 565 -23.51 16.74 -7.34
CA ARG A 565 -23.64 16.23 -8.72
C ARG A 565 -22.28 16.25 -9.41
N LYS A 566 -21.52 17.35 -9.34
CA LYS A 566 -20.16 17.44 -9.88
C LYS A 566 -19.24 16.41 -9.23
N ALA A 567 -19.28 16.32 -7.89
CA ALA A 567 -18.46 15.36 -7.15
C ALA A 567 -18.75 13.89 -7.55
N ARG A 568 -20.02 13.49 -7.68
CA ARG A 568 -20.37 12.13 -8.14
C ARG A 568 -20.08 11.88 -9.62
N GLN A 569 -20.11 12.89 -10.49
CA GLN A 569 -19.67 12.71 -11.89
C GLN A 569 -18.15 12.57 -11.99
N ASN A 570 -17.38 13.29 -11.17
CA ASN A 570 -15.94 13.10 -11.07
C ASN A 570 -15.60 11.69 -10.54
N GLU A 571 -16.26 11.26 -9.45
CA GLU A 571 -16.14 9.88 -8.94
C GLU A 571 -16.47 8.85 -10.02
N ALA A 572 -17.56 9.06 -10.78
CA ALA A 572 -18.00 8.17 -11.85
C ALA A 572 -17.01 8.10 -13.03
N MET A 573 -16.23 9.16 -13.25
CA MET A 573 -15.19 9.25 -14.27
C MET A 573 -13.91 8.50 -13.84
N VAL A 574 -13.45 8.64 -12.60
CA VAL A 574 -12.28 7.90 -12.08
C VAL A 574 -12.60 6.44 -11.75
N SER A 575 -13.84 6.14 -11.37
CA SER A 575 -14.28 4.80 -10.94
C SER A 575 -14.74 3.95 -12.11
N THR A 576 -13.86 3.14 -12.67
CA THR A 576 -14.23 2.26 -13.79
C THR A 576 -15.34 1.26 -13.45
N LYS A 577 -16.28 1.06 -14.40
CA LYS A 577 -17.17 -0.11 -14.40
C LYS A 577 -16.37 -1.41 -14.22
N TYR A 578 -16.81 -2.23 -13.25
CA TYR A 578 -16.60 -3.68 -13.02
C TYR A 578 -15.36 -4.42 -13.58
N SER A 579 -14.75 -5.35 -12.84
CA SER A 579 -15.12 -5.98 -11.55
C SER A 579 -13.88 -6.54 -10.84
N GLY A 580 -13.87 -6.51 -9.50
CA GLY A 580 -12.85 -7.18 -8.68
C GLY A 580 -12.13 -6.22 -7.72
N PHE A 581 -11.78 -6.74 -6.54
CA PHE A 581 -10.89 -6.19 -5.50
C PHE A 581 -11.07 -4.73 -5.03
N MET A 582 -11.78 -4.63 -3.89
CA MET A 582 -11.34 -3.99 -2.64
C MET A 582 -10.55 -2.66 -2.69
N VAL A 583 -11.24 -1.58 -2.31
CA VAL A 583 -10.63 -0.35 -1.76
C VAL A 583 -11.13 -0.21 -0.32
N SER A 584 -10.19 -0.10 0.62
CA SER A 584 -10.51 -0.05 2.06
C SER A 584 -10.91 1.37 2.48
N VAL A 585 -11.90 1.48 3.38
CA VAL A 585 -12.34 2.74 4.00
C VAL A 585 -12.92 2.44 5.38
N ARG A 586 -12.55 3.14 6.45
CA ARG A 586 -13.09 2.97 7.83
C ARG A 586 -14.62 3.26 8.02
N TRP A 587 -15.36 3.23 6.93
CA TRP A 587 -16.82 3.22 6.78
C TRP A 587 -17.35 2.19 5.76
N HIS A 588 -16.52 1.73 4.82
CA HIS A 588 -16.90 0.89 3.68
C HIS A 588 -15.76 -0.05 3.19
N CYS A 589 -15.03 -0.73 4.10
CA CYS A 589 -13.88 -1.63 3.79
C CYS A 589 -14.20 -2.91 2.97
N LEU A 590 -15.33 -3.03 2.26
CA LEU A 590 -15.80 -4.30 1.69
C LEU A 590 -15.78 -4.29 0.15
N GLY A 591 -15.82 -5.48 -0.46
CA GLY A 591 -16.01 -5.65 -1.90
C GLY A 591 -17.44 -5.29 -2.32
N TYR A 592 -17.63 -4.06 -2.82
CA TYR A 592 -18.91 -3.61 -3.38
C TYR A 592 -18.98 -3.78 -4.89
N PHE A 593 -20.15 -4.22 -5.36
CA PHE A 593 -20.54 -4.06 -6.75
C PHE A 593 -20.81 -2.57 -7.01
N LYS A 594 -20.09 -1.91 -7.93
CA LYS A 594 -20.27 -0.47 -8.30
C LYS A 594 -20.78 -0.34 -9.75
N MET A 595 -22.09 -0.20 -9.93
CA MET A 595 -22.70 0.16 -11.21
C MET A 595 -22.65 1.68 -11.37
N ILE A 596 -22.00 2.15 -12.44
CA ILE A 596 -22.15 3.53 -12.94
C ILE A 596 -22.91 3.45 -14.25
N TYR A 597 -24.09 4.06 -14.29
CA TYR A 597 -24.96 4.08 -15.47
C TYR A 597 -25.49 5.50 -15.67
N ARG A 598 -25.06 6.16 -16.76
CA ARG A 598 -25.34 7.58 -17.02
C ARG A 598 -24.95 8.42 -15.79
N THR A 599 -25.92 9.09 -15.16
CA THR A 599 -25.76 9.95 -13.97
C THR A 599 -26.00 9.22 -12.64
N GLN A 600 -26.12 7.89 -12.67
CA GLN A 600 -26.58 7.07 -11.55
C GLN A 600 -25.50 6.11 -11.07
N LEU A 601 -25.37 6.03 -9.75
CA LEU A 601 -24.43 5.15 -9.06
C LEU A 601 -25.22 4.17 -8.20
N PHE A 602 -25.22 2.88 -8.54
CA PHE A 602 -25.78 1.83 -7.68
C PHE A 602 -24.65 1.03 -7.02
N ARG A 603 -24.85 0.64 -5.76
CA ARG A 603 -23.86 -0.10 -4.99
C ARG A 603 -24.48 -1.23 -4.17
N THR A 604 -23.86 -2.41 -4.22
CA THR A 604 -24.33 -3.64 -3.56
C THR A 604 -23.23 -4.25 -2.71
N LEU A 605 -23.55 -4.67 -1.48
CA LEU A 605 -22.65 -5.30 -0.53
C LEU A 605 -23.30 -6.55 0.07
N GLN A 606 -22.69 -7.72 -0.11
CA GLN A 606 -23.21 -9.01 0.41
C GLN A 606 -22.13 -9.87 1.09
N ASP A 607 -22.57 -10.61 2.10
CA ASP A 607 -22.14 -11.95 2.53
C ASP A 607 -20.67 -12.25 2.92
N LYS A 608 -19.86 -11.22 3.22
CA LYS A 608 -18.67 -11.38 4.09
C LYS A 608 -18.57 -10.31 5.18
N PHE A 609 -19.69 -9.68 5.54
CA PHE A 609 -19.65 -8.31 6.08
C PHE A 609 -20.11 -8.02 7.51
N ARG A 610 -20.18 -9.05 8.36
CA ARG A 610 -20.52 -8.93 9.80
C ARG A 610 -19.46 -8.23 10.67
N ILE A 611 -18.24 -8.01 10.16
CA ILE A 611 -17.07 -7.65 11.00
C ILE A 611 -16.73 -6.14 10.99
N LEU A 612 -16.99 -5.39 9.90
CA LEU A 612 -16.49 -4.01 9.76
C LEU A 612 -17.54 -2.91 9.46
N PHE A 613 -18.80 -3.22 9.14
CA PHE A 613 -19.83 -2.18 8.93
C PHE A 613 -20.61 -1.87 10.21
N ASP A 614 -20.27 -0.75 10.85
CA ASP A 614 -20.89 -0.30 12.09
C ASP A 614 -22.22 0.42 11.85
N VAL A 615 -23.31 -0.36 11.88
CA VAL A 615 -24.70 0.13 11.75
C VAL A 615 -25.04 1.18 12.83
N ALA A 616 -24.44 1.12 14.02
CA ALA A 616 -24.72 2.06 15.10
C ALA A 616 -24.07 3.42 14.81
N LYS A 617 -22.79 3.45 14.43
CA LYS A 617 -22.12 4.67 13.95
C LYS A 617 -22.83 5.26 12.74
N PHE A 618 -23.25 4.44 11.77
CA PHE A 618 -23.96 4.91 10.58
C PHE A 618 -25.24 5.68 10.93
N ARG A 619 -26.06 5.14 11.83
CA ARG A 619 -27.27 5.83 12.35
C ARG A 619 -26.95 7.12 13.10
N VAL A 620 -25.81 7.22 13.79
CA VAL A 620 -25.36 8.46 14.45
C VAL A 620 -24.94 9.51 13.41
N THR A 621 -24.20 9.11 12.38
CA THR A 621 -23.74 10.00 11.30
C THR A 621 -24.91 10.56 10.50
N ILE A 622 -25.86 9.71 10.07
CA ILE A 622 -27.10 10.15 9.39
C ILE A 622 -27.83 11.22 10.23
N LYS A 623 -28.12 10.96 11.50
CA LYS A 623 -28.81 11.92 12.39
C LYS A 623 -28.04 13.23 12.58
N ARG A 624 -26.71 13.18 12.56
CA ARG A 624 -25.86 14.37 12.67
C ARG A 624 -25.85 15.18 11.38
N TRP A 625 -25.82 14.52 10.23
CA TRP A 625 -25.92 15.16 8.92
C TRP A 625 -27.32 15.77 8.68
N GLU A 626 -28.40 15.09 9.11
CA GLU A 626 -29.76 15.66 9.18
C GLU A 626 -29.77 16.95 10.02
N LYS A 627 -29.23 16.89 11.26
CA LYS A 627 -29.19 18.03 12.19
C LYS A 627 -28.31 19.19 11.70
N CYS A 628 -27.33 18.93 10.83
CA CYS A 628 -26.45 19.95 10.23
C CYS A 628 -26.90 20.35 8.81
N GLY A 629 -28.09 19.95 8.35
CA GLY A 629 -28.63 20.32 7.04
C GLY A 629 -27.96 19.67 5.82
N VAL A 630 -26.93 18.84 6.02
CA VAL A 630 -26.20 18.15 4.94
C VAL A 630 -27.11 17.22 4.15
N ILE A 631 -28.07 16.58 4.84
CA ILE A 631 -29.10 15.75 4.22
C ILE A 631 -30.51 16.11 4.72
N GLU A 632 -31.49 16.02 3.84
CA GLU A 632 -32.92 16.21 4.12
C GLU A 632 -33.68 14.92 3.79
N PRO A 633 -34.49 14.34 4.71
CA PRO A 633 -35.32 13.17 4.42
C PRO A 633 -36.32 13.44 3.28
N HIS A 634 -36.25 12.65 2.20
CA HIS A 634 -37.03 12.88 0.99
C HIS A 634 -38.07 11.77 0.78
N TYR A 635 -39.36 12.14 0.78
CA TYR A 635 -40.50 11.21 0.70
C TYR A 635 -41.47 11.54 -0.44
N PRO A 636 -41.09 11.31 -1.71
CA PRO A 636 -41.90 11.63 -2.87
C PRO A 636 -43.07 10.65 -3.05
N ASN A 637 -43.98 11.00 -3.95
CA ASN A 637 -45.08 10.12 -4.36
C ASN A 637 -44.62 9.07 -5.39
N LEU A 638 -43.70 8.18 -4.97
CA LEU A 638 -43.15 7.08 -5.77
C LEU A 638 -44.26 6.29 -6.49
N THR A 639 -44.12 6.09 -7.79
CA THR A 639 -45.23 5.67 -8.67
C THR A 639 -45.30 4.17 -8.95
N SER A 640 -44.24 3.40 -8.66
CA SER A 640 -44.14 1.98 -9.04
C SER A 640 -43.56 1.06 -7.95
N ARG A 641 -43.01 -0.09 -8.38
CA ARG A 641 -42.25 -1.09 -7.60
C ARG A 641 -41.23 -0.47 -6.64
N PHE A 642 -40.68 0.70 -6.98
CA PHE A 642 -39.78 1.50 -6.14
C PHE A 642 -40.35 1.78 -4.73
N LYS A 643 -41.67 1.97 -4.61
CA LYS A 643 -42.39 2.16 -3.35
C LYS A 643 -42.31 0.97 -2.38
N SER A 644 -41.99 -0.23 -2.88
CA SER A 644 -41.71 -1.41 -2.04
C SER A 644 -40.24 -1.50 -1.58
N LEU A 645 -39.33 -0.80 -2.26
CA LEU A 645 -37.91 -0.73 -1.93
C LEU A 645 -37.64 0.40 -0.94
N VAL A 646 -38.37 1.51 -1.05
CA VAL A 646 -38.30 2.68 -0.17
C VAL A 646 -39.52 2.70 0.77
N PRO A 647 -39.61 1.81 1.78
CA PRO A 647 -40.74 1.81 2.71
C PRO A 647 -40.72 3.09 3.55
N LYS A 648 -41.89 3.70 3.76
CA LYS A 648 -42.04 4.97 4.51
C LYS A 648 -41.63 4.88 6.00
N LYS A 649 -41.36 3.69 6.51
CA LYS A 649 -40.77 3.38 7.83
C LYS A 649 -39.98 2.08 7.71
N SER A 650 -38.91 1.92 8.49
CA SER A 650 -38.20 0.64 8.66
C SER A 650 -39.16 -0.48 9.07
N GLN A 651 -38.93 -1.71 8.60
CA GLN A 651 -39.79 -2.87 8.86
C GLN A 651 -38.97 -4.09 9.29
N GLY A 652 -39.20 -4.54 10.53
CA GLY A 652 -38.49 -5.68 11.10
C GLY A 652 -36.97 -5.51 11.03
N ASN A 653 -36.31 -6.45 10.35
CA ASN A 653 -34.85 -6.45 10.17
C ASN A 653 -34.35 -5.55 9.04
N VAL A 654 -35.23 -4.88 8.28
CA VAL A 654 -34.85 -3.97 7.19
C VAL A 654 -34.99 -2.52 7.63
N ILE A 655 -33.89 -1.76 7.51
CA ILE A 655 -33.86 -0.31 7.68
C ILE A 655 -33.44 0.34 6.37
N SER A 656 -33.98 1.52 6.08
CA SER A 656 -33.69 2.26 4.85
C SER A 656 -33.94 3.75 5.04
N GLY A 657 -33.37 4.56 4.18
CA GLY A 657 -33.71 5.97 4.06
C GLY A 657 -33.52 6.47 2.63
N LEU A 658 -34.34 7.44 2.24
CA LEU A 658 -34.20 8.21 1.00
C LEU A 658 -34.03 9.67 1.42
N TYR A 659 -32.99 10.31 0.91
CA TYR A 659 -32.54 11.63 1.28
C TYR A 659 -32.29 12.46 0.02
N ARG A 660 -32.44 13.77 0.16
CA ARG A 660 -31.63 14.72 -0.60
C ARG A 660 -30.33 14.97 0.16
N ILE A 661 -29.21 15.04 -0.54
CA ILE A 661 -27.92 15.50 -0.01
C ILE A 661 -27.56 16.83 -0.68
N GLY A 662 -27.14 17.79 0.13
CA GLY A 662 -26.89 19.17 -0.30
C GLY A 662 -28.13 19.96 -0.70
N HIS A 663 -27.94 21.22 -1.09
CA HIS A 663 -29.01 22.21 -1.21
C HIS A 663 -29.43 22.56 -2.65
N GLY A 664 -30.75 22.68 -2.88
CA GLY A 664 -31.31 23.25 -4.09
C GLY A 664 -30.84 22.56 -5.38
N PRO A 665 -30.39 23.30 -6.42
CA PRO A 665 -29.98 22.70 -7.69
C PRO A 665 -28.68 21.90 -7.59
N LYS A 666 -27.86 22.10 -6.54
CA LYS A 666 -26.63 21.34 -6.26
C LYS A 666 -26.89 19.95 -5.64
N SER A 667 -28.14 19.65 -5.30
CA SER A 667 -28.47 18.43 -4.55
C SER A 667 -28.46 17.15 -5.40
N LEU A 668 -28.28 16.01 -4.72
CA LEU A 668 -28.53 14.67 -5.26
C LEU A 668 -29.58 13.95 -4.42
N PHE A 669 -30.22 12.94 -5.01
CA PHE A 669 -30.95 11.92 -4.25
C PHE A 669 -30.00 10.80 -3.85
N TRP A 670 -30.02 10.42 -2.57
CA TRP A 670 -29.32 9.26 -2.01
C TRP A 670 -30.32 8.36 -1.31
N TYR A 671 -30.36 7.09 -1.71
CA TYR A 671 -31.10 6.05 -1.00
C TYR A 671 -30.14 4.99 -0.50
N TRP A 672 -30.39 4.49 0.70
CA TRP A 672 -29.70 3.33 1.26
C TRP A 672 -30.67 2.39 1.97
N LYS A 673 -30.26 1.12 2.07
CA LYS A 673 -31.00 0.03 2.70
C LYS A 673 -30.01 -0.96 3.32
N ILE A 674 -30.27 -1.35 4.57
CA ILE A 674 -29.54 -2.37 5.30
C ILE A 674 -30.52 -3.46 5.70
N ASN A 675 -30.16 -4.71 5.47
CA ASN A 675 -30.88 -5.86 5.99
C ASN A 675 -30.05 -6.53 7.10
N LEU A 676 -30.58 -6.50 8.32
CA LEU A 676 -29.91 -7.02 9.53
C LEU A 676 -30.03 -8.54 9.68
N LYS A 677 -30.85 -9.21 8.87
CA LYS A 677 -30.99 -10.69 8.85
C LYS A 677 -30.19 -11.33 7.72
N GLU A 678 -30.22 -10.73 6.54
CA GLU A 678 -29.50 -11.21 5.34
C GLU A 678 -28.17 -10.44 5.14
N GLU A 679 -27.71 -9.74 6.18
CA GLU A 679 -26.40 -9.07 6.33
C GLU A 679 -25.86 -8.27 5.13
N TYR A 680 -26.76 -7.60 4.39
CA TYR A 680 -26.42 -6.80 3.21
C TYR A 680 -26.67 -5.30 3.37
N TYR A 681 -25.89 -4.51 2.61
CA TYR A 681 -26.10 -3.07 2.37
C TYR A 681 -26.31 -2.81 0.88
N GLN A 682 -27.26 -1.95 0.55
CA GLN A 682 -27.59 -1.51 -0.80
C GLN A 682 -27.75 0.01 -0.79
N GLU A 683 -27.22 0.70 -1.79
CA GLU A 683 -27.51 2.13 -2.01
C GLU A 683 -27.62 2.46 -3.49
N PHE A 684 -28.27 3.59 -3.80
CA PHE A 684 -28.12 4.27 -5.06
C PHE A 684 -28.06 5.79 -4.88
N TRP A 685 -27.42 6.46 -5.84
CA TRP A 685 -27.33 7.91 -5.95
C TRP A 685 -27.81 8.33 -7.34
N ALA A 686 -28.63 9.39 -7.42
CA ALA A 686 -29.19 9.87 -8.67
C ALA A 686 -29.34 11.40 -8.70
N VAL A 687 -29.05 12.02 -9.84
CA VAL A 687 -29.33 13.46 -10.09
C VAL A 687 -30.83 13.71 -10.25
N ASP A 688 -31.50 12.80 -10.95
CA ASP A 688 -32.93 12.81 -11.23
C ASP A 688 -33.51 11.48 -10.72
N LEU A 689 -34.52 11.56 -9.85
CA LEU A 689 -35.13 10.39 -9.23
C LEU A 689 -36.14 9.69 -10.13
N ASP A 690 -36.75 10.39 -11.09
CA ASP A 690 -37.69 9.81 -12.06
C ASP A 690 -36.92 9.08 -13.18
N GLU A 691 -35.79 9.62 -13.65
CA GLU A 691 -34.83 8.88 -14.49
C GLU A 691 -34.18 7.72 -13.70
N GLY A 692 -34.00 7.87 -12.38
CA GLY A 692 -33.59 6.80 -11.46
C GLY A 692 -34.62 5.66 -11.37
N GLU A 693 -35.88 6.00 -11.13
CA GLU A 693 -36.99 5.03 -11.10
C GLU A 693 -37.23 4.41 -12.49
N ARG A 694 -37.02 5.17 -13.57
CA ARG A 694 -37.13 4.69 -14.95
C ARG A 694 -36.02 3.71 -15.31
N VAL A 695 -34.74 4.01 -15.04
CA VAL A 695 -33.63 3.05 -15.27
C VAL A 695 -33.84 1.78 -14.45
N TYR A 696 -34.27 1.88 -13.18
CA TYR A 696 -34.60 0.69 -12.38
C TYR A 696 -35.78 -0.13 -12.94
N ARG A 697 -36.72 0.51 -13.64
CA ARG A 697 -37.96 -0.08 -14.15
C ARG A 697 -37.81 -0.70 -15.55
N ASP A 698 -37.29 0.07 -16.49
CA ASP A 698 -37.24 -0.27 -17.92
C ASP A 698 -36.23 -1.38 -18.19
N GLU A 699 -35.11 -1.40 -17.45
CA GLU A 699 -34.01 -2.33 -17.69
C GLU A 699 -34.25 -3.74 -17.13
N GLN A 700 -35.17 -3.91 -16.16
CA GLN A 700 -35.45 -5.18 -15.45
C GLN A 700 -34.23 -5.93 -14.84
N PHE A 701 -33.04 -5.33 -14.85
CA PHE A 701 -31.76 -6.02 -14.65
C PHE A 701 -31.37 -6.30 -13.18
N ASP A 702 -30.46 -7.27 -13.01
CA ASP A 702 -29.79 -7.67 -11.75
C ASP A 702 -28.81 -6.60 -11.20
N LEU A 703 -29.23 -5.33 -11.09
CA LEU A 703 -28.49 -4.24 -10.42
C LEU A 703 -28.08 -4.63 -8.99
N TRP A 704 -28.92 -5.43 -8.33
CA TRP A 704 -28.65 -6.09 -7.06
C TRP A 704 -28.76 -7.61 -7.25
N PRO A 705 -27.66 -8.31 -7.56
CA PRO A 705 -27.70 -9.75 -7.75
C PRO A 705 -28.25 -10.45 -6.50
N THR A 706 -29.29 -11.28 -6.63
CA THR A 706 -29.80 -12.09 -5.49
C THR A 706 -28.80 -13.16 -5.04
N LYS A 707 -27.79 -13.41 -5.89
CA LYS A 707 -26.56 -14.15 -5.65
C LYS A 707 -25.46 -13.42 -6.42
N MET A 708 -24.33 -13.14 -5.79
CA MET A 708 -23.17 -12.57 -6.51
C MET A 708 -22.57 -13.63 -7.44
N PRO A 709 -21.81 -13.25 -8.49
CA PRO A 709 -21.32 -14.19 -9.50
C PRO A 709 -20.50 -15.36 -8.95
N TRP A 710 -19.83 -15.16 -7.81
CA TRP A 710 -19.05 -16.18 -7.10
C TRP A 710 -19.89 -17.18 -6.29
N ASP A 711 -21.19 -16.95 -6.07
CA ASP A 711 -22.10 -17.84 -5.31
C ASP A 711 -22.62 -19.04 -6.15
N LYS A 712 -22.03 -19.28 -7.33
CA LYS A 712 -22.39 -20.35 -8.26
C LYS A 712 -21.56 -21.62 -8.09
N ASP A 713 -20.30 -21.50 -7.68
CA ASP A 713 -19.32 -22.61 -7.65
C ASP A 713 -18.87 -22.99 -6.22
N VAL A 714 -19.78 -22.90 -5.25
CA VAL A 714 -19.59 -23.43 -3.89
C VAL A 714 -20.74 -24.39 -3.54
N ARG A 715 -20.55 -25.66 -3.89
CA ARG A 715 -21.32 -26.83 -3.44
C ARG A 715 -20.42 -28.07 -3.42
#